data_AF-A0A6P6PHJ5-F1
#
_entry.id   AF-A0A6P6PHJ5-F1
#
_cell.length_a   1.000
_cell.length_b   1.000
_cell.length_c   1.000
_cell.angle_alpha   90.00
_cell.angle_beta   90.00
_cell.angle_gamma   90.00
#
_symmetry.space_group_name_H-M   'P 1'
#
loop_
_entity.id
_entity.type
_entity.pdbx_description
1 polymer ?
#
loop_
_entity_poly.entity_id
_entity_poly.type
_entity_poly.pdbx_seq_one_letter_code
_entity_poly.pdbx_strand_id
1 'polypeptide(L)'
;MSHMKVLEFMKKNFGPFSQFVSLTDLISINRLFDPLETLDNLTPKQVAGLLVEELPGLPEKKVVINTVFDHLFVSPVERGLPDVLQNLLSISQMTIIPCSSYILIFQRLFQALPFLPTEMETVVFQTTGELKQNGARDSPIRCIVSAPCSVDLQQYVCSSLTGITAGNLAELLKCQLSSSRTYSKEIWKLFFTKANDVLDGALVIFSSAAANMSQPIRGDVVSQVLDVVGELRLERISPDQWTDLAFISMLLGQYLKPFLPFASPSLLLCTSSKNLSCQTYQHILSEVPLVNEIQGRDMANFFILPFLRRNATDAGCVATANNSVEWLQKNFGPFSQFVSPTDLISINRLFDPLETLDNLTPKQVAGLLVEELPGLPEKKVVINTVFDHLFVSPVERGLPDVLQNLLSISQTTIIPCSSYILIFQRLFQALPFLPTEMETVVFQTTGELKQNGARDCSLPEPPTCLVTPANVTRVCSGVNSNETLLSAALVSAPCSVDLQQYVCSSLTGITAGNLAELLKCQLSSSRSYSKEIWKLFFTKANDVLDGALVIFSSAAANMSQPIRGDVVSQVLDVVGELRLERISPDQWTDLAFISMLLGQYLKPFLPFASPSLLLCTSSKNLSCQTYQHILSEVPLVNEIQGRDMANFFILPFLRRNATDAGCVATANNSVEWLQKNFGPFSQFVSLTDLISINRLFDPLETLDNLTPKQVAGLLVEELPGLPEKKVVINTVFDHLFVSPVERGLPDVLQNLLSISQMTIIPCSSYILIFQRLFQALPFLPTEMETVVFQTTGELKQNGARDCSLPEPPTVPEPPTCLFTPVNATRVCSGVNSNETLLSALTGITAGNLAELLKCQLSSSRTYSKEIWKLFFTKANDVLDGALVIFSSAAANMSQPIRGDVVSQVLDVVGELRLERISPDQWTDLSFISMLLGQYLKPFLPFASPSLLLCTSSKNLSCQTYQHILSEVPLVNEIQGRDMANFFILPFLRRNATDAGCVATANNSVEWLQKNFGPFSQFVSLTDLISINRLFDPVCLHIYTCDFIKDDL
;
A
#
# COMPACT_ATOMS: atom_id res chain seq x y z
N MET A 1 11.38 -9.29 -59.06
CA MET A 1 12.35 -9.51 -60.17
C MET A 1 13.50 -10.29 -59.54
N SER A 2 13.66 -11.58 -59.87
CA SER A 2 14.35 -12.59 -59.03
C SER A 2 15.88 -12.49 -59.01
N HIS A 3 16.50 -12.94 -57.91
CA HIS A 3 17.96 -13.06 -57.66
C HIS A 3 18.79 -13.57 -58.85
N MET A 4 18.19 -14.37 -59.72
CA MET A 4 18.82 -14.91 -60.94
C MET A 4 19.29 -13.82 -61.92
N LYS A 5 18.66 -12.63 -61.92
CA LYS A 5 18.96 -11.55 -62.88
C LYS A 5 20.22 -10.75 -62.55
N VAL A 6 20.61 -10.64 -61.28
CA VAL A 6 21.79 -9.85 -60.88
C VAL A 6 23.08 -10.64 -61.11
N LEU A 7 23.06 -11.96 -60.84
CA LEU A 7 24.18 -12.85 -61.12
C LEU A 7 24.41 -13.00 -62.63
N GLU A 8 23.33 -13.11 -63.43
CA GLU A 8 23.42 -13.04 -64.89
C GLU A 8 23.92 -11.68 -65.36
N PHE A 9 23.47 -10.57 -64.77
CA PHE A 9 23.95 -9.23 -65.11
C PHE A 9 25.45 -9.08 -64.86
N MET A 10 25.95 -9.53 -63.72
CA MET A 10 27.37 -9.48 -63.35
C MET A 10 28.22 -10.36 -64.28
N LYS A 11 27.82 -11.62 -64.51
CA LYS A 11 28.54 -12.56 -65.37
C LYS A 11 28.49 -12.16 -66.85
N LYS A 12 27.37 -11.60 -67.31
CA LYS A 12 27.15 -11.22 -68.73
C LYS A 12 27.84 -9.90 -69.11
N ASN A 13 27.90 -8.93 -68.20
CA ASN A 13 28.48 -7.61 -68.51
C ASN A 13 29.95 -7.47 -68.09
N PHE A 14 30.39 -8.17 -67.03
CA PHE A 14 31.74 -8.05 -66.51
C PHE A 14 32.57 -9.33 -66.61
N GLY A 15 31.95 -10.50 -66.79
CA GLY A 15 32.64 -11.77 -66.98
C GLY A 15 33.69 -12.04 -65.89
N PRO A 16 34.93 -12.46 -66.23
CA PRO A 16 36.01 -12.67 -65.24
C PRO A 16 36.56 -11.36 -64.65
N PHE A 17 36.13 -10.20 -65.15
CA PHE A 17 36.57 -8.89 -64.65
C PHE A 17 35.68 -8.33 -63.53
N SER A 18 34.59 -9.02 -63.15
CA SER A 18 33.71 -8.62 -62.05
C SER A 18 34.43 -8.47 -60.70
N GLN A 19 35.51 -9.23 -60.50
CA GLN A 19 36.39 -9.16 -59.32
C GLN A 19 37.18 -7.85 -59.19
N PHE A 20 37.24 -7.02 -60.23
CA PHE A 20 37.96 -5.74 -60.23
C PHE A 20 37.05 -4.52 -60.08
N VAL A 21 35.73 -4.73 -59.97
CA VAL A 21 34.74 -3.65 -59.82
C VAL A 21 34.46 -3.40 -58.34
N SER A 22 34.50 -2.13 -57.90
CA SER A 22 34.23 -1.77 -56.50
C SER A 22 32.75 -1.97 -56.14
N LEU A 23 32.45 -2.23 -54.87
CA LEU A 23 31.06 -2.40 -54.41
C LEU A 23 30.24 -1.13 -54.62
N THR A 24 30.85 0.05 -54.43
CA THR A 24 30.24 1.35 -54.69
C THR A 24 29.80 1.50 -56.15
N ASP A 25 30.64 1.07 -57.09
CA ASP A 25 30.30 1.12 -58.52
C ASP A 25 29.18 0.14 -58.86
N LEU A 26 29.18 -1.06 -58.28
CA LEU A 26 28.15 -2.07 -58.48
C LEU A 26 26.77 -1.62 -57.98
N ILE A 27 26.72 -1.01 -56.79
CA ILE A 27 25.50 -0.43 -56.21
C ILE A 27 25.00 0.75 -57.07
N SER A 28 25.94 1.54 -57.62
CA SER A 28 25.61 2.68 -58.49
C SER A 28 25.07 2.24 -59.86
N ILE A 29 25.59 1.15 -60.41
CA ILE A 29 25.18 0.57 -61.70
C ILE A 29 23.82 -0.13 -61.59
N ASN A 30 23.52 -0.75 -60.45
CA ASN A 30 22.22 -1.38 -60.20
C ASN A 30 21.76 -1.14 -58.76
N ARG A 31 20.81 -0.21 -58.57
CA ARG A 31 20.24 0.12 -57.25
C ARG A 31 19.46 -1.01 -56.58
N LEU A 32 19.19 -2.12 -57.29
CA LEU A 32 18.57 -3.33 -56.73
C LEU A 32 19.61 -4.38 -56.29
N PHE A 33 20.90 -4.08 -56.37
CA PHE A 33 21.97 -4.94 -55.89
C PHE A 33 22.15 -4.76 -54.37
N ASP A 34 21.76 -5.78 -53.60
CA ASP A 34 22.10 -5.88 -52.18
C ASP A 34 23.31 -6.83 -51.99
N PRO A 35 24.48 -6.31 -51.58
CA PRO A 35 25.65 -7.14 -51.34
C PRO A 35 25.52 -8.08 -50.12
N LEU A 36 24.62 -7.81 -49.16
CA LEU A 36 24.37 -8.71 -48.02
C LEU A 36 23.57 -9.95 -48.40
N GLU A 37 22.67 -9.85 -49.38
CA GLU A 37 21.91 -11.00 -49.90
C GLU A 37 22.71 -11.84 -50.90
N THR A 38 23.89 -11.36 -51.35
CA THR A 38 24.70 -11.99 -52.40
C THR A 38 26.10 -12.39 -51.94
N LEU A 39 26.34 -12.49 -50.62
CA LEU A 39 27.64 -12.77 -50.00
C LEU A 39 28.40 -13.97 -50.60
N ASP A 40 27.72 -15.09 -50.88
CA ASP A 40 28.34 -16.29 -51.48
C ASP A 40 28.97 -16.04 -52.87
N ASN A 41 28.60 -14.94 -53.54
CA ASN A 41 29.06 -14.59 -54.89
C ASN A 41 30.06 -13.43 -54.91
N LEU A 42 30.39 -12.85 -53.75
CA LEU A 42 31.36 -11.78 -53.63
C LEU A 42 32.78 -12.36 -53.50
N THR A 43 33.76 -11.61 -54.00
CA THR A 43 35.16 -11.96 -53.77
C THR A 43 35.55 -11.68 -52.31
N PRO A 44 36.54 -12.38 -51.74
CA PRO A 44 37.02 -12.09 -50.38
C PRO A 44 37.43 -10.63 -50.15
N LYS A 45 37.94 -9.97 -51.19
CA LYS A 45 38.26 -8.53 -51.18
C LYS A 45 37.02 -7.64 -51.07
N GLN A 46 35.95 -7.96 -51.79
CA GLN A 46 34.68 -7.23 -51.70
C GLN A 46 34.00 -7.47 -50.35
N VAL A 47 34.06 -8.70 -49.81
CA VAL A 47 33.56 -9.01 -48.46
C VAL A 47 34.34 -8.24 -47.38
N ALA A 48 35.67 -8.14 -47.50
CA ALA A 48 36.48 -7.30 -46.61
C ALA A 48 36.12 -5.81 -46.73
N GLY A 49 35.79 -5.34 -47.94
CA GLY A 49 35.26 -4.00 -48.19
C GLY A 49 33.97 -3.71 -47.40
N LEU A 50 33.03 -4.66 -47.33
CA LEU A 50 31.78 -4.51 -46.55
C LEU A 50 32.03 -4.29 -45.05
N LEU A 51 33.12 -4.81 -44.50
CA LEU A 51 33.47 -4.63 -43.10
C LEU A 51 33.97 -3.20 -42.80
N VAL A 52 34.47 -2.48 -43.80
CA VAL A 52 35.18 -1.19 -43.61
C VAL A 52 34.52 -0.01 -44.31
N GLU A 53 33.96 -0.19 -45.51
CA GLU A 53 33.42 0.89 -46.34
C GLU A 53 31.97 1.26 -45.97
N GLU A 54 31.64 2.55 -45.97
CA GLU A 54 30.27 3.03 -45.81
C GLU A 54 29.59 3.10 -47.19
N LEU A 55 28.65 2.17 -47.44
CA LEU A 55 27.98 2.04 -48.73
C LEU A 55 26.51 2.52 -48.64
N PRO A 56 26.05 3.36 -49.58
CA PRO A 56 24.71 3.90 -49.55
C PRO A 56 23.65 2.81 -49.78
N GLY A 57 22.61 2.79 -48.94
CA GLY A 57 21.50 1.85 -49.05
C GLY A 57 21.62 0.59 -48.20
N LEU A 58 22.72 0.40 -47.47
CA LEU A 58 22.88 -0.70 -46.52
C LEU A 58 22.36 -0.36 -45.11
N PRO A 59 22.00 -1.38 -44.29
CA PRO A 59 21.68 -1.23 -42.86
C PRO A 59 22.83 -0.62 -42.06
N GLU A 60 22.58 -0.27 -40.78
CA GLU A 60 23.62 0.22 -39.88
C GLU A 60 24.86 -0.68 -39.90
N LYS A 61 26.04 -0.06 -39.83
CA LYS A 61 27.34 -0.74 -39.95
C LYS A 61 27.51 -1.93 -38.99
N LYS A 62 26.90 -1.87 -37.80
CA LYS A 62 26.86 -2.98 -36.84
C LYS A 62 26.12 -4.20 -37.38
N VAL A 63 24.99 -4.00 -38.04
CA VAL A 63 24.18 -5.05 -38.66
C VAL A 63 24.96 -5.67 -39.81
N VAL A 64 25.56 -4.85 -40.68
CA VAL A 64 26.41 -5.29 -41.80
C VAL A 64 27.54 -6.20 -41.30
N ILE A 65 28.30 -5.78 -40.30
CA ILE A 65 29.43 -6.54 -39.73
C ILE A 65 28.96 -7.85 -39.11
N ASN A 66 27.86 -7.84 -38.35
CA ASN A 66 27.32 -9.06 -37.75
C ASN A 66 26.89 -10.07 -38.83
N THR A 67 26.11 -9.63 -39.82
CA THR A 67 25.62 -10.47 -40.93
C THR A 67 26.77 -11.08 -41.73
N VAL A 68 27.82 -10.30 -42.04
CA VAL A 68 29.01 -10.80 -42.75
C VAL A 68 29.72 -11.88 -41.93
N PHE A 69 29.92 -11.65 -40.63
CA PHE A 69 30.58 -12.65 -39.77
C PHE A 69 29.70 -13.87 -39.50
N ASP A 70 28.39 -13.71 -39.32
CA ASP A 70 27.45 -14.83 -39.21
C ASP A 70 27.53 -15.71 -40.45
N HIS A 71 27.62 -15.11 -41.63
CA HIS A 71 27.82 -15.83 -42.89
C HIS A 71 29.17 -16.56 -42.93
N LEU A 72 30.28 -15.87 -42.64
CA LEU A 72 31.62 -16.46 -42.70
C LEU A 72 31.80 -17.61 -41.69
N PHE A 73 31.20 -17.53 -40.51
CA PHE A 73 31.38 -18.52 -39.44
C PHE A 73 30.61 -19.84 -39.65
N VAL A 74 29.68 -19.92 -40.61
CA VAL A 74 28.98 -21.18 -40.93
C VAL A 74 29.93 -22.24 -41.49
N SER A 75 30.87 -21.86 -42.37
CA SER A 75 31.94 -22.73 -42.88
C SER A 75 33.18 -21.87 -43.15
N PRO A 76 33.97 -21.55 -42.12
CA PRO A 76 35.02 -20.53 -42.18
C PRO A 76 36.04 -20.72 -43.32
N VAL A 77 36.45 -21.97 -43.56
CA VAL A 77 37.46 -22.30 -44.58
C VAL A 77 36.85 -22.21 -45.98
N GLU A 78 35.69 -22.84 -46.19
CA GLU A 78 35.05 -22.88 -47.51
C GLU A 78 34.50 -21.51 -47.94
N ARG A 79 34.10 -20.67 -46.98
CA ARG A 79 33.64 -19.29 -47.22
C ARG A 79 34.76 -18.25 -47.23
N GLY A 80 36.02 -18.70 -47.22
CA GLY A 80 37.18 -17.85 -47.48
C GLY A 80 37.54 -16.86 -46.37
N LEU A 81 37.22 -17.15 -45.10
CA LEU A 81 37.59 -16.28 -43.96
C LEU A 81 39.09 -15.91 -43.94
N PRO A 82 40.06 -16.81 -44.21
CA PRO A 82 41.48 -16.43 -44.22
C PRO A 82 41.79 -15.36 -45.28
N ASP A 83 41.20 -15.50 -46.46
CA ASP A 83 41.40 -14.56 -47.56
C ASP A 83 40.71 -13.22 -47.28
N VAL A 84 39.53 -13.23 -46.65
CA VAL A 84 38.84 -12.02 -46.20
C VAL A 84 39.68 -11.26 -45.15
N LEU A 85 40.27 -11.98 -44.19
CA LEU A 85 41.12 -11.38 -43.16
C LEU A 85 42.42 -10.79 -43.72
N GLN A 86 43.04 -11.46 -44.70
CA GLN A 86 44.20 -10.93 -45.41
C GLN A 86 43.86 -9.67 -46.23
N ASN A 87 42.71 -9.66 -46.91
CA ASN A 87 42.26 -8.47 -47.63
C ASN A 87 41.88 -7.32 -46.67
N LEU A 88 41.32 -7.63 -45.49
CA LEU A 88 41.03 -6.65 -44.44
C LEU A 88 42.30 -5.98 -43.91
N LEU A 89 43.38 -6.76 -43.72
CA LEU A 89 44.70 -6.22 -43.38
C LEU A 89 45.21 -5.26 -44.45
N SER A 90 45.12 -5.66 -45.73
CA SER A 90 45.52 -4.82 -46.86
C SER A 90 44.73 -3.50 -46.92
N ILE A 91 43.41 -3.56 -46.71
CA ILE A 91 42.54 -2.38 -46.67
C ILE A 91 42.92 -1.47 -45.48
N SER A 92 43.15 -2.04 -44.30
CA SER A 92 43.51 -1.29 -43.07
C SER A 92 44.80 -0.48 -43.18
N GLN A 93 45.68 -0.83 -44.13
CA GLN A 93 46.91 -0.08 -44.40
C GLN A 93 46.68 1.16 -45.28
N MET A 94 45.55 1.23 -45.98
CA MET A 94 45.23 2.28 -46.95
C MET A 94 44.06 3.16 -46.52
N THR A 95 43.16 2.69 -45.65
CA THR A 95 41.95 3.40 -45.21
C THR A 95 41.82 3.41 -43.68
N ILE A 96 41.31 4.52 -43.13
CA ILE A 96 41.03 4.66 -41.70
C ILE A 96 39.72 3.95 -41.37
N ILE A 97 39.77 2.94 -40.51
CA ILE A 97 38.61 2.19 -40.03
C ILE A 97 38.01 2.92 -38.80
N PRO A 98 36.71 3.26 -38.78
CA PRO A 98 36.07 3.88 -37.60
C PRO A 98 36.21 3.02 -36.33
N CYS A 99 36.43 3.64 -35.16
CA CYS A 99 36.61 2.93 -33.87
C CYS A 99 35.46 1.94 -33.58
N SER A 100 34.22 2.29 -33.92
CA SER A 100 33.04 1.45 -33.72
C SER A 100 33.07 0.15 -34.54
N SER A 101 33.46 0.24 -35.81
CA SER A 101 33.63 -0.92 -36.70
C SER A 101 34.81 -1.78 -36.27
N TYR A 102 35.91 -1.15 -35.86
CA TYR A 102 37.11 -1.84 -35.39
C TYR A 102 36.84 -2.68 -34.13
N ILE A 103 36.18 -2.09 -33.11
CA ILE A 103 35.81 -2.80 -31.87
C ILE A 103 34.90 -4.00 -32.17
N LEU A 104 33.92 -3.83 -33.05
CA LEU A 104 32.95 -4.88 -33.36
C LEU A 104 33.58 -6.03 -34.15
N ILE A 105 34.44 -5.73 -35.13
CA ILE A 105 35.21 -6.76 -35.88
C ILE A 105 36.07 -7.58 -34.91
N PHE A 106 36.77 -6.93 -33.97
CA PHE A 106 37.55 -7.62 -32.95
C PHE A 106 36.67 -8.49 -32.05
N GLN A 107 35.56 -7.97 -31.52
CA GLN A 107 34.64 -8.74 -30.70
C GLN A 107 34.14 -10.01 -31.41
N ARG A 108 33.76 -9.90 -32.69
CA ARG A 108 33.25 -11.03 -33.48
C ARG A 108 34.32 -12.08 -33.73
N LEU A 109 35.56 -11.67 -34.03
CA LEU A 109 36.69 -12.60 -34.20
C LEU A 109 37.05 -13.34 -32.91
N PHE A 110 37.06 -12.64 -31.76
CA PHE A 110 37.37 -13.26 -30.46
C PHE A 110 36.24 -14.16 -29.95
N GLN A 111 34.97 -13.81 -30.22
CA GLN A 111 33.82 -14.66 -29.87
C GLN A 111 33.81 -15.97 -30.66
N ALA A 112 34.34 -15.99 -31.88
CA ALA A 112 34.37 -17.18 -32.73
C ALA A 112 35.53 -18.14 -32.42
N LEU A 113 36.60 -17.69 -31.74
CA LEU A 113 37.80 -18.49 -31.45
C LEU A 113 37.51 -19.91 -30.92
N PRO A 114 36.60 -20.12 -29.94
CA PRO A 114 36.34 -21.47 -29.40
C PRO A 114 35.73 -22.46 -30.40
N PHE A 115 35.25 -21.96 -31.54
CA PHE A 115 34.48 -22.72 -32.53
C PHE A 115 35.22 -22.86 -33.87
N LEU A 116 36.44 -22.32 -33.99
CA LEU A 116 37.27 -22.39 -35.20
C LEU A 116 38.23 -23.59 -35.17
N PRO A 117 38.60 -24.16 -36.34
CA PRO A 117 39.69 -25.14 -36.42
C PRO A 117 41.02 -24.55 -35.92
N THR A 118 41.86 -25.34 -35.27
CA THR A 118 43.13 -24.90 -34.65
C THR A 118 44.09 -24.20 -35.63
N GLU A 119 44.07 -24.59 -36.91
CA GLU A 119 44.85 -23.94 -37.97
C GLU A 119 44.40 -22.49 -38.24
N MET A 120 43.12 -22.16 -38.00
CA MET A 120 42.56 -20.82 -38.17
C MET A 120 42.75 -19.91 -36.95
N GLU A 121 42.88 -20.46 -35.75
CA GLU A 121 43.19 -19.66 -34.55
C GLU A 121 44.48 -18.85 -34.77
N THR A 122 45.51 -19.48 -35.34
CA THR A 122 46.78 -18.83 -35.65
C THR A 122 46.60 -17.67 -36.64
N VAL A 123 45.78 -17.85 -37.67
CA VAL A 123 45.47 -16.81 -38.67
C VAL A 123 44.71 -15.65 -38.04
N VAL A 124 43.75 -15.92 -37.15
CA VAL A 124 42.98 -14.88 -36.43
C VAL A 124 43.88 -14.12 -35.45
N PHE A 125 44.72 -14.81 -34.68
CA PHE A 125 45.66 -14.17 -33.75
C PHE A 125 46.72 -13.34 -34.49
N GLN A 126 47.25 -13.83 -35.61
CA GLN A 126 48.21 -13.09 -36.43
C GLN A 126 47.54 -11.86 -37.06
N THR A 127 46.36 -12.01 -37.65
CA THR A 127 45.61 -10.91 -38.27
C THR A 127 45.22 -9.84 -37.24
N THR A 128 44.74 -10.24 -36.05
CA THR A 128 44.39 -9.28 -34.98
C THR A 128 45.64 -8.59 -34.42
N GLY A 129 46.78 -9.28 -34.34
CA GLY A 129 48.07 -8.70 -34.00
C GLY A 129 48.57 -7.68 -35.03
N GLU A 130 48.43 -7.97 -36.32
CA GLU A 130 48.85 -7.10 -37.42
C GLU A 130 47.89 -5.91 -37.62
N LEU A 131 46.56 -6.09 -37.47
CA LEU A 131 45.58 -5.00 -37.44
C LEU A 131 45.83 -4.03 -36.28
N LYS A 132 46.36 -4.54 -35.16
CA LYS A 132 46.76 -3.73 -33.99
C LYS A 132 48.03 -2.92 -34.26
N GLN A 133 48.93 -3.41 -35.11
CA GLN A 133 50.15 -2.69 -35.53
C GLN A 133 49.87 -1.67 -36.65
N ASN A 134 49.05 -2.02 -37.65
CA ASN A 134 48.69 -1.14 -38.77
C ASN A 134 47.88 0.10 -38.31
N GLY A 135 47.14 -0.01 -37.20
CA GLY A 135 46.40 1.08 -36.56
C GLY A 135 47.23 2.08 -35.74
N ALA A 136 48.56 2.08 -35.83
CA ALA A 136 49.43 2.95 -35.01
C ALA A 136 49.27 4.48 -35.23
N ARG A 137 48.38 4.95 -36.12
CA ARG A 137 47.95 6.37 -36.17
C ARG A 137 46.74 6.69 -35.29
N ASP A 138 45.93 5.70 -34.91
CA ASP A 138 44.85 5.82 -33.92
C ASP A 138 44.73 4.48 -33.17
N SER A 139 45.57 4.30 -32.15
CA SER A 139 45.58 3.12 -31.27
C SER A 139 44.24 2.94 -30.53
N PRO A 140 43.83 1.70 -30.17
CA PRO A 140 42.71 1.44 -29.25
C PRO A 140 42.78 2.25 -27.95
N ILE A 141 43.98 2.69 -27.55
CA ILE A 141 44.21 3.54 -26.38
C ILE A 141 43.57 4.93 -26.54
N ARG A 142 43.45 5.48 -27.75
CA ARG A 142 42.81 6.80 -27.99
C ARG A 142 41.28 6.73 -28.06
N CYS A 143 40.70 5.61 -28.54
CA CYS A 143 39.25 5.40 -28.53
C CYS A 143 38.70 5.20 -27.09
N ILE A 144 39.52 4.75 -26.13
CA ILE A 144 39.12 4.55 -24.70
C ILE A 144 39.03 5.88 -23.92
N VAL A 145 39.80 6.92 -24.31
CA VAL A 145 39.93 8.18 -23.55
C VAL A 145 38.83 9.21 -23.88
N SER A 146 38.16 9.12 -25.04
CA SER A 146 37.15 10.12 -25.47
C SER A 146 35.74 9.90 -24.91
N ALA A 147 35.45 8.75 -24.29
CA ALA A 147 34.15 8.48 -23.65
C ALA A 147 34.28 7.39 -22.55
N PRO A 148 34.78 7.74 -21.35
CA PRO A 148 35.11 6.77 -20.30
C PRO A 148 33.93 5.86 -19.92
N CYS A 149 32.73 6.44 -19.91
CA CYS A 149 31.48 5.80 -19.51
C CYS A 149 30.88 4.84 -20.54
N SER A 150 31.41 4.79 -21.77
CA SER A 150 30.91 3.88 -22.83
C SER A 150 31.50 2.46 -22.73
N VAL A 151 32.49 2.27 -21.87
CA VAL A 151 33.26 1.04 -21.69
C VAL A 151 32.90 0.40 -20.36
N ASP A 152 32.77 -0.94 -20.35
CA ASP A 152 32.44 -1.69 -19.14
C ASP A 152 33.61 -1.71 -18.14
N LEU A 153 33.33 -1.55 -16.84
CA LEU A 153 34.37 -1.50 -15.80
C LEU A 153 35.25 -2.76 -15.80
N GLN A 154 34.70 -3.93 -16.13
CA GLN A 154 35.46 -5.18 -16.23
C GLN A 154 36.53 -5.12 -17.34
N GLN A 155 36.27 -4.37 -18.43
CA GLN A 155 37.25 -4.19 -19.51
C GLN A 155 38.42 -3.30 -19.08
N TYR A 156 38.16 -2.25 -18.29
CA TYR A 156 39.22 -1.46 -17.67
C TYR A 156 40.09 -2.32 -16.76
N VAL A 157 39.45 -3.15 -15.93
CA VAL A 157 40.12 -4.08 -15.01
C VAL A 157 40.98 -5.13 -15.75
N CYS A 158 40.56 -5.61 -16.92
CA CYS A 158 41.33 -6.57 -17.72
C CYS A 158 42.46 -5.92 -18.55
N SER A 159 42.62 -4.60 -18.53
CA SER A 159 43.63 -3.86 -19.30
C SER A 159 44.87 -3.46 -18.48
N SER A 160 45.90 -2.91 -19.14
CA SER A 160 47.13 -2.42 -18.49
C SER A 160 47.01 -1.00 -17.88
N LEU A 161 45.85 -0.34 -18.01
CA LEU A 161 45.52 0.99 -17.42
C LEU A 161 46.67 2.02 -17.43
N THR A 162 47.37 2.14 -18.56
CA THR A 162 48.47 3.13 -18.72
C THR A 162 47.90 4.48 -19.16
N GLY A 163 48.21 5.56 -18.42
CA GLY A 163 47.84 6.94 -18.78
C GLY A 163 46.46 7.43 -18.31
N ILE A 164 45.79 6.72 -17.37
CA ILE A 164 44.54 7.22 -16.75
C ILE A 164 44.83 8.45 -15.88
N THR A 165 44.03 9.51 -16.04
CA THR A 165 44.14 10.72 -15.20
C THR A 165 43.10 10.72 -14.08
N ALA A 166 43.33 11.53 -13.03
CA ALA A 166 42.37 11.74 -11.96
C ALA A 166 41.00 12.23 -12.48
N GLY A 167 40.99 13.06 -13.53
CA GLY A 167 39.75 13.52 -14.17
C GLY A 167 38.99 12.39 -14.88
N ASN A 168 39.70 11.46 -15.54
CA ASN A 168 39.07 10.31 -16.18
C ASN A 168 38.44 9.37 -15.13
N LEU A 169 39.16 9.12 -14.03
CA LEU A 169 38.65 8.28 -12.95
C LEU A 169 37.46 8.93 -12.23
N ALA A 170 37.50 10.24 -11.99
CA ALA A 170 36.38 10.97 -11.42
C ALA A 170 35.13 10.87 -12.30
N GLU A 171 35.27 11.03 -13.63
CA GLU A 171 34.16 10.90 -14.57
C GLU A 171 33.57 9.49 -14.61
N LEU A 172 34.42 8.46 -14.52
CA LEU A 172 33.98 7.07 -14.35
C LEU A 172 33.18 6.88 -13.06
N LEU A 173 33.63 7.44 -11.93
CA LEU A 173 32.85 7.40 -10.69
C LEU A 173 31.47 8.06 -10.87
N LYS A 174 31.37 9.20 -11.58
CA LYS A 174 30.08 9.88 -11.81
C LYS A 174 29.08 9.00 -12.54
N CYS A 175 29.49 8.41 -13.66
CA CYS A 175 28.56 7.65 -14.49
C CYS A 175 28.30 6.26 -13.93
N GLN A 176 29.30 5.56 -13.38
CA GLN A 176 29.13 4.20 -12.88
C GLN A 176 28.29 4.16 -11.59
N LEU A 177 28.48 5.10 -10.67
CA LEU A 177 27.68 5.18 -9.44
C LEU A 177 26.23 5.64 -9.68
N SER A 178 25.95 6.18 -10.86
CA SER A 178 24.60 6.57 -11.30
C SER A 178 23.98 5.57 -12.28
N SER A 179 24.69 4.49 -12.65
CA SER A 179 24.25 3.54 -13.67
C SER A 179 23.37 2.41 -13.10
N SER A 180 22.62 1.74 -13.97
CA SER A 180 21.88 0.52 -13.59
C SER A 180 22.78 -0.70 -13.37
N ARG A 181 24.05 -0.65 -13.82
CA ARG A 181 25.00 -1.75 -13.74
C ARG A 181 25.60 -1.84 -12.34
N THR A 182 25.71 -3.06 -11.83
CA THR A 182 26.38 -3.36 -10.56
C THR A 182 27.65 -4.15 -10.83
N TYR A 183 28.71 -3.83 -10.11
CA TYR A 183 30.00 -4.52 -10.18
C TYR A 183 30.34 -5.04 -8.79
N SER A 184 30.99 -6.21 -8.73
CA SER A 184 31.38 -6.78 -7.44
C SER A 184 32.47 -5.95 -6.76
N LYS A 185 32.59 -6.09 -5.44
CA LYS A 185 33.64 -5.45 -4.62
C LYS A 185 35.05 -5.76 -5.14
N GLU A 186 35.28 -6.97 -5.64
CA GLU A 186 36.56 -7.40 -6.22
C GLU A 186 36.93 -6.63 -7.50
N ILE A 187 35.95 -6.35 -8.35
CA ILE A 187 36.15 -5.56 -9.59
C ILE A 187 36.57 -4.14 -9.22
N TRP A 188 35.85 -3.50 -8.30
CA TRP A 188 36.20 -2.17 -7.80
C TRP A 188 37.58 -2.13 -7.15
N LYS A 189 37.90 -3.15 -6.33
CA LYS A 189 39.21 -3.28 -5.67
C LYS A 189 40.35 -3.43 -6.67
N LEU A 190 40.20 -4.30 -7.65
CA LEU A 190 41.23 -4.50 -8.67
C LEU A 190 41.39 -3.24 -9.54
N PHE A 191 40.29 -2.55 -9.86
CA PHE A 191 40.31 -1.30 -10.61
C PHE A 191 41.06 -0.19 -9.86
N PHE A 192 40.69 0.10 -8.61
CA PHE A 192 41.35 1.14 -7.81
C PHE A 192 42.79 0.78 -7.45
N THR A 193 43.12 -0.50 -7.32
CA THR A 193 44.52 -0.92 -7.13
C THR A 193 45.38 -0.57 -8.35
N LYS A 194 44.84 -0.70 -9.57
CA LYS A 194 45.53 -0.30 -10.80
C LYS A 194 45.55 1.22 -11.01
N ALA A 195 44.50 1.92 -10.61
CA ALA A 195 44.39 3.38 -10.69
C ALA A 195 44.89 4.10 -9.42
N ASN A 196 45.67 3.40 -8.58
CA ASN A 196 46.00 3.83 -7.23
C ASN A 196 46.70 5.19 -7.18
N ASP A 197 47.54 5.49 -8.17
CA ASP A 197 48.34 6.72 -8.22
C ASP A 197 47.50 7.98 -8.48
N VAL A 198 46.29 7.83 -9.03
CA VAL A 198 45.38 8.94 -9.35
C VAL A 198 44.10 8.96 -8.50
N LEU A 199 43.92 7.97 -7.63
CA LEU A 199 42.70 7.78 -6.83
C LEU A 199 42.41 8.98 -5.92
N ASP A 200 43.40 9.49 -5.20
CA ASP A 200 43.21 10.60 -4.25
C ASP A 200 42.77 11.88 -4.96
N GLY A 201 43.41 12.20 -6.09
CA GLY A 201 43.00 13.33 -6.93
C GLY A 201 41.60 13.15 -7.52
N ALA A 202 41.24 11.92 -7.89
CA ALA A 202 39.92 11.61 -8.44
C ALA A 202 38.81 11.76 -7.39
N LEU A 203 39.05 11.33 -6.14
CA LEU A 203 38.11 11.48 -5.02
C LEU A 203 37.81 12.95 -4.73
N VAL A 204 38.82 13.82 -4.73
CA VAL A 204 38.63 15.27 -4.55
C VAL A 204 37.80 15.88 -5.68
N ILE A 205 38.14 15.55 -6.94
CA ILE A 205 37.40 16.04 -8.11
C ILE A 205 35.93 15.56 -8.04
N PHE A 206 35.72 14.29 -7.75
CA PHE A 206 34.38 13.70 -7.61
C PHE A 206 33.59 14.37 -6.48
N SER A 207 34.19 14.52 -5.30
CA SER A 207 33.55 15.14 -4.13
C SER A 207 33.05 16.54 -4.41
N SER A 208 33.85 17.36 -5.11
CA SER A 208 33.44 18.71 -5.53
C SER A 208 32.32 18.72 -6.58
N ALA A 209 32.22 17.69 -7.42
CA ALA A 209 31.26 17.62 -8.52
C ALA A 209 29.94 16.91 -8.15
N ALA A 210 29.95 16.05 -7.13
CA ALA A 210 28.82 15.21 -6.76
C ALA A 210 27.58 16.00 -6.33
N ALA A 211 27.76 17.18 -5.73
CA ALA A 211 26.65 18.06 -5.33
C ALA A 211 25.82 18.59 -6.53
N ASN A 212 26.39 18.58 -7.75
CA ASN A 212 25.78 19.12 -8.95
C ASN A 212 25.32 18.04 -9.95
N MET A 213 25.22 16.78 -9.52
CA MET A 213 24.76 15.68 -10.38
C MET A 213 23.25 15.72 -10.62
N SER A 214 22.84 15.46 -11.87
CA SER A 214 21.43 15.42 -12.28
C SER A 214 20.73 14.09 -11.97
N GLN A 215 21.50 13.03 -11.75
CA GLN A 215 21.00 11.69 -11.38
C GLN A 215 21.44 11.35 -9.96
N PRO A 216 20.56 10.76 -9.13
CA PRO A 216 20.90 10.38 -7.76
C PRO A 216 21.88 9.22 -7.76
N ILE A 217 22.84 9.27 -6.83
CA ILE A 217 23.84 8.22 -6.66
C ILE A 217 23.17 7.00 -6.01
N ARG A 218 23.44 5.80 -6.53
CA ARG A 218 22.86 4.55 -6.01
C ARG A 218 23.56 4.05 -4.75
N GLY A 219 22.86 4.06 -3.62
CA GLY A 219 23.45 3.76 -2.31
C GLY A 219 24.09 2.38 -2.18
N ASP A 220 23.54 1.35 -2.83
CA ASP A 220 24.06 -0.03 -2.83
C ASP A 220 25.43 -0.16 -3.51
N VAL A 221 25.66 0.61 -4.58
CA VAL A 221 26.94 0.63 -5.32
C VAL A 221 27.96 1.52 -4.60
N VAL A 222 27.51 2.66 -4.06
CA VAL A 222 28.36 3.61 -3.32
C VAL A 222 28.94 2.97 -2.06
N SER A 223 28.15 2.16 -1.35
CA SER A 223 28.63 1.46 -0.15
C SER A 223 29.80 0.52 -0.46
N GLN A 224 29.71 -0.25 -1.56
CA GLN A 224 30.79 -1.14 -1.99
C GLN A 224 32.05 -0.38 -2.41
N VAL A 225 31.88 0.74 -3.12
CA VAL A 225 33.00 1.60 -3.53
C VAL A 225 33.69 2.22 -2.32
N LEU A 226 32.91 2.71 -1.35
CA LEU A 226 33.43 3.28 -0.11
C LEU A 226 34.17 2.23 0.73
N ASP A 227 33.67 1.00 0.82
CA ASP A 227 34.36 -0.11 1.48
C ASP A 227 35.75 -0.37 0.86
N VAL A 228 35.84 -0.41 -0.47
CA VAL A 228 37.12 -0.60 -1.17
C VAL A 228 38.06 0.57 -0.94
N VAL A 229 37.56 1.81 -0.98
CA VAL A 229 38.36 3.00 -0.62
C VAL A 229 38.83 2.90 0.83
N GLY A 230 37.98 2.39 1.72
CA GLY A 230 38.31 2.09 3.11
C GLY A 230 39.51 1.16 3.24
N GLU A 231 39.50 0.03 2.54
CA GLU A 231 40.60 -0.94 2.53
C GLU A 231 41.90 -0.36 1.93
N LEU A 232 41.80 0.43 0.86
CA LEU A 232 42.98 0.94 0.15
C LEU A 232 43.60 2.19 0.79
N ARG A 233 42.80 3.00 1.49
CA ARG A 233 43.21 4.30 2.06
C ARG A 233 43.03 4.37 3.56
N LEU A 234 41.83 4.11 4.07
CA LEU A 234 41.51 4.34 5.50
C LEU A 234 42.29 3.39 6.42
N GLU A 235 42.54 2.15 6.00
CA GLU A 235 43.35 1.19 6.77
C GLU A 235 44.83 1.55 6.86
N ARG A 236 45.34 2.40 5.96
CA ARG A 236 46.75 2.81 5.91
C ARG A 236 47.03 4.10 6.70
N ILE A 237 45.99 4.75 7.22
CA ILE A 237 46.12 5.94 8.07
C ILE A 237 46.79 5.54 9.38
N SER A 238 47.85 6.26 9.73
CA SER A 238 48.58 6.02 10.98
C SER A 238 47.72 6.31 12.22
N PRO A 239 47.95 5.63 13.36
CA PRO A 239 47.19 5.88 14.58
C PRO A 239 47.19 7.35 15.04
N ASP A 240 48.27 8.10 14.82
CA ASP A 240 48.38 9.51 15.20
C ASP A 240 47.52 10.42 14.31
N GLN A 241 47.42 10.11 13.02
CA GLN A 241 46.57 10.86 12.08
C GLN A 241 45.07 10.71 12.37
N TRP A 242 44.65 9.61 13.00
CA TRP A 242 43.27 9.46 13.48
C TRP A 242 42.92 10.41 14.63
N THR A 243 43.92 10.99 15.31
CA THR A 243 43.74 12.04 16.33
C THR A 243 43.89 13.46 15.78
N ASP A 244 44.41 13.63 14.56
CA ASP A 244 44.60 14.93 13.92
C ASP A 244 43.29 15.42 13.30
N LEU A 245 42.67 16.40 13.94
CA LEU A 245 41.42 16.99 13.49
C LEU A 245 41.52 17.62 12.09
N ALA A 246 42.64 18.27 11.76
CA ALA A 246 42.80 18.92 10.46
C ALA A 246 42.86 17.88 9.34
N PHE A 247 43.56 16.77 9.60
CA PHE A 247 43.62 15.64 8.68
C PHE A 247 42.24 14.98 8.49
N ILE A 248 41.52 14.67 9.57
CA ILE A 248 40.19 14.04 9.49
C ILE A 248 39.18 14.96 8.80
N SER A 249 39.21 16.26 9.10
CA SER A 249 38.34 17.24 8.46
C SER A 249 38.59 17.32 6.95
N MET A 250 39.86 17.34 6.55
CA MET A 250 40.23 17.29 5.14
C MET A 250 39.76 15.98 4.47
N LEU A 251 40.01 14.82 5.10
CA LEU A 251 39.65 13.50 4.59
C LEU A 251 38.13 13.36 4.37
N LEU A 252 37.33 13.69 5.39
CA LEU A 252 35.87 13.59 5.28
C LEU A 252 35.29 14.66 4.37
N GLY A 253 35.68 15.91 4.56
CA GLY A 253 35.10 17.04 3.84
C GLY A 253 35.49 17.07 2.36
N GLN A 254 36.76 16.83 2.03
CA GLN A 254 37.27 16.98 0.66
C GLN A 254 37.25 15.68 -0.14
N TYR A 255 37.49 14.52 0.48
CA TYR A 255 37.61 13.26 -0.26
C TYR A 255 36.34 12.42 -0.21
N LEU A 256 35.70 12.31 0.96
CA LEU A 256 34.68 11.28 1.20
C LEU A 256 33.25 11.79 1.37
N LYS A 257 33.02 13.10 1.42
CA LYS A 257 31.72 13.71 1.75
C LYS A 257 30.50 13.09 1.04
N PRO A 258 30.50 12.83 -0.28
CA PRO A 258 29.34 12.24 -0.95
C PRO A 258 29.09 10.77 -0.60
N PHE A 259 30.10 10.08 -0.07
CA PHE A 259 30.05 8.67 0.27
C PHE A 259 29.58 8.42 1.70
N LEU A 260 29.76 9.39 2.61
CA LEU A 260 29.50 9.23 4.05
C LEU A 260 28.11 8.71 4.40
N PRO A 261 27.00 9.11 3.74
CA PRO A 261 25.67 8.57 4.04
C PRO A 261 25.48 7.09 3.71
N PHE A 262 26.44 6.45 3.03
CA PHE A 262 26.34 5.07 2.55
C PHE A 262 27.40 4.15 3.16
N ALA A 263 28.04 4.58 4.25
CA ALA A 263 29.01 3.79 4.98
C ALA A 263 28.41 2.46 5.45
N SER A 264 29.08 1.34 5.13
CA SER A 264 28.63 0.02 5.54
C SER A 264 28.79 -0.19 7.05
N PRO A 265 28.01 -1.08 7.67
CA PRO A 265 28.21 -1.51 9.06
C PRO A 265 29.65 -1.93 9.37
N SER A 266 30.31 -2.64 8.45
CA SER A 266 31.68 -3.11 8.59
C SER A 266 32.67 -1.95 8.64
N LEU A 267 32.52 -0.96 7.75
CA LEU A 267 33.39 0.21 7.71
C LEU A 267 33.16 1.11 8.93
N LEU A 268 31.91 1.30 9.35
CA LEU A 268 31.55 2.04 10.56
C LEU A 268 32.19 1.40 11.80
N LEU A 269 32.07 0.08 11.95
CA LEU A 269 32.69 -0.67 13.05
C LEU A 269 34.22 -0.57 13.01
N CYS A 270 34.83 -0.75 11.84
CA CYS A 270 36.28 -0.62 11.67
C CYS A 270 36.76 0.80 12.01
N THR A 271 36.08 1.83 11.51
CA THR A 271 36.41 3.24 11.76
C THR A 271 36.26 3.57 13.22
N SER A 272 35.19 3.08 13.86
CA SER A 272 35.01 3.23 15.29
C SER A 272 36.27 2.73 15.99
N SER A 273 36.77 1.52 15.66
CA SER A 273 37.90 0.84 16.33
C SER A 273 39.25 1.56 16.25
N LYS A 274 39.38 2.60 15.44
CA LYS A 274 40.61 3.39 15.30
C LYS A 274 40.86 4.26 16.54
N ASN A 275 42.08 4.77 16.65
CA ASN A 275 42.53 5.63 17.74
C ASN A 275 41.97 7.06 17.61
N LEU A 276 40.65 7.21 17.71
CA LEU A 276 39.98 8.51 17.64
C LEU A 276 40.02 9.20 19.00
N SER A 277 40.36 10.49 19.01
CA SER A 277 40.06 11.38 20.14
C SER A 277 38.56 11.72 20.17
N CYS A 278 38.02 12.17 21.31
CA CYS A 278 36.64 12.64 21.37
C CYS A 278 36.36 13.78 20.39
N GLN A 279 37.31 14.69 20.17
CA GLN A 279 37.17 15.78 19.23
C GLN A 279 37.07 15.30 17.78
N THR A 280 37.92 14.36 17.38
CA THR A 280 37.86 13.76 16.02
C THR A 280 36.62 12.91 15.82
N TYR A 281 36.19 12.16 16.85
CA TYR A 281 34.93 11.40 16.83
C TYR A 281 33.71 12.31 16.63
N GLN A 282 33.60 13.38 17.43
CA GLN A 282 32.51 14.34 17.34
C GLN A 282 32.50 15.05 15.98
N HIS A 283 33.68 15.33 15.40
CA HIS A 283 33.76 15.88 14.06
C HIS A 283 33.26 14.90 12.99
N ILE A 284 33.67 13.62 13.05
CA ILE A 284 33.15 12.58 12.13
C ILE A 284 31.62 12.53 12.21
N LEU A 285 31.06 12.51 13.43
CA LEU A 285 29.62 12.50 13.65
C LEU A 285 28.92 13.71 13.02
N SER A 286 29.52 14.90 13.11
CA SER A 286 28.96 16.15 12.56
C SER A 286 28.95 16.22 11.03
N GLU A 287 29.85 15.47 10.36
CA GLU A 287 29.96 15.45 8.90
C GLU A 287 29.03 14.42 8.23
N VAL A 288 28.46 13.48 9.01
CA VAL A 288 27.55 12.44 8.51
C VAL A 288 26.10 12.89 8.71
N PRO A 289 25.37 13.27 7.64
CA PRO A 289 23.97 13.61 7.76
C PRO A 289 23.12 12.36 8.02
N LEU A 290 22.00 12.52 8.72
CA LEU A 290 20.98 11.50 8.82
C LEU A 290 20.12 11.52 7.54
N VAL A 291 20.16 10.44 6.76
CA VAL A 291 19.46 10.36 5.46
C VAL A 291 18.24 9.44 5.53
N ASN A 292 18.31 8.35 6.29
CA ASN A 292 17.21 7.42 6.49
C ASN A 292 17.38 6.64 7.80
N GLU A 293 16.33 5.91 8.22
CA GLU A 293 16.35 5.16 9.47
C GLU A 293 17.38 4.02 9.51
N ILE A 294 17.61 3.33 8.38
CA ILE A 294 18.55 2.20 8.31
C ILE A 294 19.97 2.71 8.59
N GLN A 295 20.38 3.75 7.85
CA GLN A 295 21.67 4.41 8.05
C GLN A 295 21.80 5.00 9.46
N GLY A 296 20.73 5.59 9.99
CA GLY A 296 20.72 6.10 11.36
C GLY A 296 20.98 5.02 12.42
N ARG A 297 20.30 3.86 12.29
CA ARG A 297 20.52 2.70 13.16
C ARG A 297 21.92 2.12 13.00
N ASP A 298 22.42 2.04 11.77
CA ASP A 298 23.77 1.52 11.51
C ASP A 298 24.84 2.42 12.12
N MET A 299 24.70 3.75 11.97
CA MET A 299 25.58 4.72 12.61
C MET A 299 25.57 4.59 14.14
N ALA A 300 24.38 4.47 14.74
CA ALA A 300 24.25 4.28 16.18
C ALA A 300 24.91 2.97 16.65
N ASN A 301 24.60 1.85 16.01
CA ASN A 301 24.99 0.51 16.46
C ASN A 301 26.44 0.14 16.13
N PHE A 302 26.97 0.59 14.99
CA PHE A 302 28.29 0.18 14.51
C PHE A 302 29.36 1.26 14.68
N PHE A 303 29.02 2.54 14.86
CA PHE A 303 30.01 3.60 15.06
C PHE A 303 29.94 4.24 16.45
N ILE A 304 28.78 4.82 16.80
CA ILE A 304 28.60 5.62 18.02
C ILE A 304 28.75 4.77 19.28
N LEU A 305 27.91 3.75 19.45
CA LEU A 305 27.92 2.91 20.65
C LEU A 305 29.25 2.16 20.83
N PRO A 306 29.85 1.54 19.79
CA PRO A 306 31.14 0.85 19.94
C PRO A 306 32.31 1.77 20.26
N PHE A 307 32.27 3.06 19.86
CA PHE A 307 33.28 4.03 20.24
C PHE A 307 33.09 4.48 21.70
N LEU A 308 31.89 4.94 22.06
CA LEU A 308 31.62 5.53 23.36
C LEU A 308 31.71 4.52 24.52
N ARG A 309 31.44 3.23 24.27
CA ARG A 309 31.51 2.15 25.28
C ARG A 309 32.93 1.62 25.53
N ARG A 310 33.96 2.16 24.88
CA ARG A 310 35.33 1.68 25.10
C ARG A 310 35.82 1.96 26.51
N ASN A 311 36.65 1.06 27.00
CA ASN A 311 37.33 1.21 28.28
C ASN A 311 38.58 2.10 28.11
N ALA A 312 38.36 3.41 28.01
CA ALA A 312 39.40 4.44 27.88
C ALA A 312 39.28 5.49 29.02
N THR A 313 40.32 6.29 29.25
CA THR A 313 40.35 7.29 30.33
C THR A 313 39.33 8.43 30.16
N ASP A 314 38.82 8.65 28.95
CA ASP A 314 37.71 9.58 28.62
C ASP A 314 36.55 8.81 27.96
N ALA A 315 36.25 7.61 28.45
CA ALA A 315 35.12 6.79 27.98
C ALA A 315 33.81 7.61 27.99
N GLY A 316 33.03 7.52 26.92
CA GLY A 316 31.79 8.29 26.76
C GLY A 316 31.97 9.78 26.46
N CYS A 317 33.20 10.29 26.31
CA CYS A 317 33.49 11.69 26.01
C CYS A 317 32.83 12.70 26.95
N VAL A 318 32.73 12.33 28.23
CA VAL A 318 32.00 13.10 29.25
C VAL A 318 32.67 14.44 29.51
N ALA A 319 34.00 14.51 29.48
CA ALA A 319 34.75 15.74 29.74
C ALA A 319 34.55 16.85 28.68
N THR A 320 33.92 16.53 27.54
CA THR A 320 33.73 17.48 26.42
C THR A 320 32.49 18.36 26.53
N ALA A 321 31.67 18.17 27.56
CA ALA A 321 30.40 18.86 27.75
C ALA A 321 30.20 19.30 29.21
N ASN A 322 29.49 20.41 29.40
CA ASN A 322 29.22 20.97 30.73
C ASN A 322 27.89 20.47 31.34
N ASN A 323 26.99 19.93 30.51
CA ASN A 323 25.67 19.44 30.94
C ASN A 323 25.17 18.31 30.02
N SER A 324 24.04 17.69 30.38
CA SER A 324 23.46 16.53 29.69
C SER A 324 23.02 16.86 28.26
N VAL A 325 22.48 18.07 28.02
CA VAL A 325 22.03 18.54 26.71
C VAL A 325 23.20 18.66 25.74
N GLU A 326 24.26 19.37 26.14
CA GLU A 326 25.47 19.56 25.34
C GLU A 326 26.15 18.22 25.08
N TRP A 327 26.19 17.33 26.08
CA TRP A 327 26.76 15.98 25.93
C TRP A 327 26.00 15.15 24.90
N LEU A 328 24.66 15.12 24.96
CA LEU A 328 23.82 14.36 24.02
C LEU A 328 23.98 14.89 22.60
N GLN A 329 23.96 16.21 22.42
CA GLN A 329 24.09 16.84 21.11
C GLN A 329 25.46 16.59 20.49
N LYS A 330 26.56 16.73 21.25
CA LYS A 330 27.91 16.51 20.72
C LYS A 330 28.20 15.05 20.41
N ASN A 331 27.71 14.11 21.22
CA ASN A 331 28.11 12.70 21.14
C ASN A 331 27.15 11.82 20.36
N PHE A 332 25.90 12.25 20.14
CA PHE A 332 24.89 11.51 19.38
C PHE A 332 24.24 12.35 18.27
N GLY A 333 24.04 13.66 18.49
CA GLY A 333 23.39 14.54 17.52
C GLY A 333 22.00 14.00 17.10
N PRO A 334 21.64 14.01 15.81
CA PRO A 334 20.34 13.49 15.34
C PRO A 334 20.21 11.97 15.45
N PHE A 335 21.30 11.25 15.74
CA PHE A 335 21.28 9.79 15.90
C PHE A 335 20.86 9.36 17.31
N SER A 336 20.69 10.29 18.24
CA SER A 336 20.21 10.01 19.61
C SER A 336 18.85 9.29 19.62
N GLN A 337 18.01 9.53 18.62
CA GLN A 337 16.70 8.88 18.47
C GLN A 337 16.76 7.35 18.31
N PHE A 338 17.91 6.80 17.90
CA PHE A 338 18.10 5.36 17.71
C PHE A 338 18.69 4.66 18.95
N VAL A 339 18.94 5.39 20.03
CA VAL A 339 19.61 4.90 21.24
C VAL A 339 18.66 4.98 22.44
N SER A 340 18.60 3.95 23.28
CA SER A 340 17.72 3.96 24.45
C SER A 340 18.26 4.86 25.58
N PRO A 341 17.42 5.44 26.45
CA PRO A 341 17.88 6.17 27.63
C PRO A 341 18.75 5.31 28.55
N THR A 342 18.45 4.01 28.66
CA THR A 342 19.28 3.03 29.36
C THR A 342 20.71 3.00 28.81
N ASP A 343 20.87 2.94 27.49
CA ASP A 343 22.18 2.94 26.86
C ASP A 343 22.94 4.26 27.09
N LEU A 344 22.24 5.40 27.01
CA LEU A 344 22.84 6.72 27.26
C LEU A 344 23.43 6.81 28.68
N ILE A 345 22.66 6.39 29.69
CA ILE A 345 23.10 6.39 31.10
C ILE A 345 24.24 5.39 31.33
N SER A 346 24.22 4.24 30.63
CA SER A 346 25.31 3.26 30.73
C SER A 346 26.66 3.81 30.26
N ILE A 347 26.64 4.76 29.31
CA ILE A 347 27.82 5.40 28.73
C ILE A 347 28.27 6.58 29.60
N ASN A 348 27.34 7.45 29.98
CA ASN A 348 27.62 8.59 30.85
C ASN A 348 26.75 8.50 32.11
N ARG A 349 27.35 8.08 33.23
CA ARG A 349 26.66 7.96 34.52
C ARG A 349 26.20 9.31 35.10
N LEU A 350 26.70 10.43 34.59
CA LEU A 350 26.30 11.79 34.98
C LEU A 350 25.19 12.35 34.08
N PHE A 351 24.76 11.61 33.05
CA PHE A 351 23.70 12.04 32.15
C PHE A 351 22.34 12.03 32.87
N ASP A 352 21.68 13.19 32.90
CA ASP A 352 20.31 13.32 33.37
C ASP A 352 19.34 13.49 32.18
N PRO A 353 18.54 12.46 31.84
CA PRO A 353 17.58 12.57 30.75
C PRO A 353 16.46 13.59 31.01
N LEU A 354 16.21 14.00 32.26
CA LEU A 354 15.21 15.03 32.60
C LEU A 354 15.66 16.44 32.17
N GLU A 355 16.97 16.69 32.11
CA GLU A 355 17.51 17.95 31.54
C GLU A 355 17.36 18.00 30.01
N THR A 356 17.18 16.85 29.36
CA THR A 356 17.18 16.71 27.90
C THR A 356 15.82 16.44 27.27
N LEU A 357 14.72 16.67 28.00
CA LEU A 357 13.36 16.32 27.52
C LEU A 357 13.03 16.92 26.14
N ASP A 358 13.45 18.16 25.87
CA ASP A 358 13.27 18.82 24.55
C ASP A 358 14.08 18.15 23.41
N ASN A 359 15.05 17.30 23.73
CA ASN A 359 15.91 16.60 22.76
C ASN A 359 15.61 15.11 22.63
N LEU A 360 14.72 14.56 23.47
CA LEU A 360 14.32 13.17 23.42
C LEU A 360 13.13 12.98 22.48
N THR A 361 13.07 11.83 21.82
CA THR A 361 11.90 11.43 21.04
C THR A 361 10.71 11.10 21.94
N PRO A 362 9.47 11.18 21.44
CA PRO A 362 8.28 10.75 22.19
C PRO A 362 8.39 9.32 22.74
N LYS A 363 9.03 8.41 21.99
CA LYS A 363 9.29 7.03 22.43
C LYS A 363 10.23 6.98 23.64
N GLN A 364 11.33 7.75 23.62
CA GLN A 364 12.26 7.83 24.74
C GLN A 364 11.59 8.46 25.97
N VAL A 365 10.79 9.52 25.79
CA VAL A 365 10.02 10.16 26.88
C VAL A 365 8.98 9.19 27.48
N ALA A 366 8.27 8.42 26.65
CA ALA A 366 7.38 7.36 27.12
C ALA A 366 8.15 6.27 27.89
N GLY A 367 9.35 5.91 27.44
CA GLY A 367 10.27 5.04 28.17
C GLY A 367 10.58 5.56 29.57
N LEU A 368 10.85 6.87 29.73
CA LEU A 368 11.08 7.49 31.05
C LEU A 368 9.88 7.34 32.01
N LEU A 369 8.65 7.28 31.50
CA LEU A 369 7.45 7.06 32.31
C LEU A 369 7.35 5.62 32.85
N VAL A 370 8.04 4.66 32.22
CA VAL A 370 7.89 3.23 32.51
C VAL A 370 9.16 2.59 33.08
N GLU A 371 10.31 2.82 32.47
CA GLU A 371 11.59 2.17 32.79
C GLU A 371 12.17 2.65 34.13
N GLU A 372 12.77 1.73 34.90
CA GLU A 372 13.58 2.07 36.07
C GLU A 372 15.03 2.28 35.66
N LEU A 373 15.44 3.55 35.58
CA LEU A 373 16.78 3.92 35.14
C LEU A 373 17.67 4.31 36.32
N PRO A 374 18.94 3.83 36.35
CA PRO A 374 19.85 4.14 37.44
C PRO A 374 20.22 5.63 37.43
N GLY A 375 20.33 6.23 38.62
CA GLY A 375 20.72 7.65 38.77
C GLY A 375 19.56 8.65 38.68
N LEU A 376 18.37 8.23 38.23
CA LEU A 376 17.19 9.08 38.26
C LEU A 376 16.55 9.18 39.68
N PRO A 377 15.83 10.28 39.97
CA PRO A 377 15.00 10.39 41.16
C PRO A 377 13.93 9.30 41.27
N GLU A 378 13.23 9.24 42.40
CA GLU A 378 12.08 8.36 42.58
C GLU A 378 11.08 8.49 41.42
N LYS A 379 10.49 7.36 41.01
CA LYS A 379 9.63 7.27 39.82
C LYS A 379 8.50 8.31 39.79
N LYS A 380 7.95 8.66 40.96
CA LYS A 380 6.94 9.71 41.12
C LYS A 380 7.44 11.09 40.66
N VAL A 381 8.68 11.44 41.00
CA VAL A 381 9.30 12.71 40.61
C VAL A 381 9.54 12.75 39.10
N VAL A 382 10.00 11.65 38.52
CA VAL A 382 10.20 11.50 37.07
C VAL A 382 8.87 11.70 36.33
N ILE A 383 7.81 10.96 36.69
CA ILE A 383 6.50 11.07 36.06
C ILE A 383 5.95 12.51 36.16
N ASN A 384 6.05 13.14 37.33
CA ASN A 384 5.59 14.52 37.50
C ASN A 384 6.36 15.48 36.60
N THR A 385 7.70 15.38 36.58
CA THR A 385 8.57 16.25 35.77
C THR A 385 8.29 16.11 34.27
N VAL A 386 8.13 14.88 33.78
CA VAL A 386 7.79 14.61 32.37
C VAL A 386 6.43 15.23 32.04
N PHE A 387 5.41 15.04 32.86
CA PHE A 387 4.10 15.64 32.59
C PHE A 387 4.09 17.17 32.77
N ASP A 388 4.83 17.72 33.74
CA ASP A 388 4.99 19.17 33.88
C ASP A 388 5.63 19.75 32.62
N HIS A 389 6.60 19.06 32.03
CA HIS A 389 7.17 19.41 30.74
C HIS A 389 6.12 19.32 29.62
N LEU A 390 5.47 18.16 29.43
CA LEU A 390 4.51 17.95 28.34
C LEU A 390 3.33 18.94 28.39
N PHE A 391 2.82 19.26 29.58
CA PHE A 391 1.63 20.11 29.72
C PHE A 391 1.87 21.61 29.48
N VAL A 392 3.12 22.07 29.32
CA VAL A 392 3.40 23.46 28.93
C VAL A 392 2.84 23.76 27.53
N SER A 393 3.05 22.85 26.58
CA SER A 393 2.50 22.92 25.22
C SER A 393 2.24 21.49 24.72
N PRO A 394 1.10 20.88 25.10
CA PRO A 394 0.84 19.45 24.90
C PRO A 394 1.06 18.96 23.47
N VAL A 395 0.61 19.73 22.48
CA VAL A 395 0.72 19.35 21.07
C VAL A 395 2.16 19.49 20.57
N GLU A 396 2.79 20.64 20.81
CA GLU A 396 4.16 20.91 20.33
C GLU A 396 5.21 20.02 21.01
N ARG A 397 4.97 19.67 22.28
CA ARG A 397 5.83 18.76 23.05
C ARG A 397 5.48 17.28 22.87
N GLY A 398 4.56 16.95 21.94
CA GLY A 398 4.31 15.58 21.51
C GLY A 398 3.58 14.70 22.53
N LEU A 399 2.72 15.26 23.39
CA LEU A 399 1.90 14.48 24.32
C LEU A 399 1.12 13.35 23.61
N PRO A 400 0.47 13.56 22.44
CA PRO A 400 -0.22 12.47 21.74
C PRO A 400 0.70 11.31 21.38
N ASP A 401 1.89 11.62 20.85
CA ASP A 401 2.87 10.60 20.45
C ASP A 401 3.46 9.88 21.66
N VAL A 402 3.70 10.59 22.77
CA VAL A 402 4.14 9.99 24.04
C VAL A 402 3.08 9.02 24.58
N LEU A 403 1.81 9.41 24.56
CA LEU A 403 0.69 8.57 25.01
C LEU A 403 0.51 7.33 24.13
N GLN A 404 0.69 7.46 22.81
CA GLN A 404 0.65 6.30 21.91
C GLN A 404 1.83 5.35 22.13
N ASN A 405 3.04 5.87 22.32
CA ASN A 405 4.18 5.04 22.65
C ASN A 405 4.00 4.36 24.03
N LEU A 406 3.40 5.05 25.00
CA LEU A 406 3.07 4.47 26.31
C LEU A 406 2.09 3.29 26.18
N LEU A 407 1.06 3.40 25.33
CA LEU A 407 0.16 2.30 25.01
C LEU A 407 0.92 1.09 24.44
N SER A 408 1.78 1.33 23.45
CA SER A 408 2.61 0.26 22.86
C SER A 408 3.53 -0.41 23.89
N ILE A 409 4.19 0.37 24.74
CA ILE A 409 5.06 -0.15 25.81
C ILE A 409 4.24 -0.98 26.81
N SER A 410 3.03 -0.53 27.17
CA SER A 410 2.17 -1.23 28.14
C SER A 410 1.74 -2.63 27.72
N GLN A 411 1.77 -2.93 26.42
CA GLN A 411 1.43 -4.25 25.87
C GLN A 411 2.58 -5.26 26.02
N THR A 412 3.82 -4.78 26.18
CA THR A 412 5.04 -5.60 26.20
C THR A 412 5.77 -5.57 27.53
N THR A 413 5.48 -4.57 28.37
CA THR A 413 6.19 -4.32 29.63
C THR A 413 5.21 -4.21 30.80
N ILE A 414 5.50 -4.88 31.91
CA ILE A 414 4.70 -4.80 33.14
C ILE A 414 4.99 -3.45 33.82
N ILE A 415 3.96 -2.60 33.91
CA ILE A 415 4.04 -1.30 34.57
C ILE A 415 3.41 -1.41 35.98
N PRO A 416 4.11 -0.97 37.05
CA PRO A 416 3.55 -1.02 38.40
C PRO A 416 2.26 -0.19 38.54
N CYS A 417 1.27 -0.68 39.31
CA CYS A 417 0.01 0.05 39.53
C CYS A 417 0.21 1.46 40.11
N SER A 418 1.24 1.69 40.94
CA SER A 418 1.57 3.02 41.46
C SER A 418 1.89 4.04 40.35
N SER A 419 2.60 3.60 39.30
CA SER A 419 2.88 4.42 38.12
C SER A 419 1.61 4.70 37.33
N TYR A 420 0.76 3.69 37.08
CA TYR A 420 -0.53 3.89 36.41
C TYR A 420 -1.44 4.87 37.16
N ILE A 421 -1.58 4.72 38.48
CA ILE A 421 -2.38 5.62 39.31
C ILE A 421 -1.92 7.06 39.14
N LEU A 422 -0.60 7.29 39.18
CA LEU A 422 -0.05 8.63 39.03
C LEU A 422 -0.21 9.17 37.60
N ILE A 423 0.03 8.36 36.57
CA ILE A 423 -0.18 8.75 35.17
C ILE A 423 -1.63 9.19 34.94
N PHE A 424 -2.59 8.38 35.38
CA PHE A 424 -4.02 8.68 35.27
C PHE A 424 -4.37 9.96 36.04
N GLN A 425 -3.88 10.10 37.26
CA GLN A 425 -4.09 11.30 38.06
C GLN A 425 -3.57 12.56 37.36
N ARG A 426 -2.37 12.51 36.76
CA ARG A 426 -1.76 13.64 36.05
C ARG A 426 -2.53 14.01 34.79
N LEU A 427 -2.95 13.01 34.01
CA LEU A 427 -3.76 13.21 32.81
C LEU A 427 -5.12 13.83 33.15
N PHE A 428 -5.82 13.31 34.17
CA PHE A 428 -7.11 13.85 34.57
C PHE A 428 -7.02 15.24 35.21
N GLN A 429 -5.94 15.55 35.92
CA GLN A 429 -5.67 16.90 36.43
C GLN A 429 -5.43 17.92 35.31
N ALA A 430 -4.93 17.48 34.16
CA ALA A 430 -4.66 18.36 33.03
C ALA A 430 -5.91 18.69 32.20
N LEU A 431 -6.94 17.83 32.21
CA LEU A 431 -8.16 17.96 31.39
C LEU A 431 -8.76 19.39 31.38
N PRO A 432 -8.92 20.11 32.51
CA PRO A 432 -9.49 21.47 32.50
C PRO A 432 -8.74 22.50 31.64
N PHE A 433 -7.50 22.20 31.24
CA PHE A 433 -6.62 23.10 30.49
C PHE A 433 -6.38 22.62 29.06
N LEU A 434 -6.83 21.42 28.71
CA LEU A 434 -6.58 20.82 27.41
C LEU A 434 -7.64 21.27 26.38
N PRO A 435 -7.27 21.42 25.11
CA PRO A 435 -8.23 21.49 24.01
C PRO A 435 -9.07 20.20 23.93
N THR A 436 -10.27 20.29 23.36
CA THR A 436 -11.22 19.17 23.25
C THR A 436 -10.62 17.96 22.54
N GLU A 437 -9.82 18.18 21.47
CA GLU A 437 -9.16 17.11 20.73
C GLU A 437 -8.18 16.33 21.62
N MET A 438 -7.51 17.02 22.54
CA MET A 438 -6.59 16.40 23.50
C MET A 438 -7.35 15.68 24.62
N GLU A 439 -8.54 16.14 25.02
CA GLU A 439 -9.40 15.40 25.96
C GLU A 439 -9.78 14.03 25.42
N THR A 440 -10.22 13.97 24.16
CA THR A 440 -10.55 12.70 23.48
C THR A 440 -9.34 11.75 23.49
N VAL A 441 -8.14 12.25 23.16
CA VAL A 441 -6.91 11.46 23.21
C VAL A 441 -6.64 10.94 24.62
N VAL A 442 -6.74 11.80 25.65
CA VAL A 442 -6.54 11.40 27.05
C VAL A 442 -7.52 10.32 27.49
N PHE A 443 -8.81 10.49 27.21
CA PHE A 443 -9.82 9.50 27.59
C PHE A 443 -9.66 8.19 26.82
N GLN A 444 -9.37 8.25 25.52
CA GLN A 444 -9.11 7.05 24.73
C GLN A 444 -7.90 6.29 25.27
N THR A 445 -6.76 6.98 25.46
CA THR A 445 -5.55 6.35 25.97
C THR A 445 -5.76 5.76 27.38
N THR A 446 -6.41 6.49 28.28
CA THR A 446 -6.68 5.97 29.63
C THR A 446 -7.67 4.80 29.62
N GLY A 447 -8.66 4.83 28.74
CA GLY A 447 -9.58 3.70 28.51
C GLY A 447 -8.87 2.44 28.03
N GLU A 448 -8.01 2.58 27.00
CA GLU A 448 -7.22 1.48 26.47
C GLU A 448 -6.18 0.96 27.48
N LEU A 449 -5.50 1.84 28.22
CA LEU A 449 -4.58 1.44 29.29
C LEU A 449 -5.31 0.68 30.39
N LYS A 450 -6.51 1.12 30.81
CA LYS A 450 -7.35 0.42 31.79
C LYS A 450 -7.74 -0.98 31.29
N GLN A 451 -8.07 -1.10 30.00
CA GLN A 451 -8.48 -2.37 29.40
C GLN A 451 -7.34 -3.32 29.08
N ASN A 452 -6.13 -2.84 28.78
CA ASN A 452 -5.06 -3.70 28.22
C ASN A 452 -3.84 -3.82 29.13
N GLY A 453 -3.50 -2.78 29.90
CA GLY A 453 -2.30 -2.77 30.74
C GLY A 453 -2.57 -2.80 32.24
N ALA A 454 -3.65 -2.17 32.70
CA ALA A 454 -3.91 -1.88 34.12
C ALA A 454 -5.16 -2.58 34.69
N ARG A 455 -5.54 -3.74 34.14
CA ARG A 455 -6.81 -4.45 34.44
C ARG A 455 -7.08 -4.67 35.93
N ASP A 456 -6.03 -4.96 36.71
CA ASP A 456 -6.13 -5.28 38.14
C ASP A 456 -5.77 -4.10 39.07
N CYS A 457 -5.51 -2.92 38.52
CA CYS A 457 -5.17 -1.73 39.29
C CYS A 457 -6.42 -0.96 39.72
N SER A 458 -6.46 -0.48 40.96
CA SER A 458 -7.46 0.50 41.41
C SER A 458 -7.11 1.89 40.89
N LEU A 459 -7.52 2.18 39.66
CA LEU A 459 -7.22 3.44 38.98
C LEU A 459 -8.15 4.58 39.42
N PRO A 460 -7.68 5.84 39.40
CA PRO A 460 -8.57 6.99 39.52
C PRO A 460 -9.67 6.93 38.46
N GLU A 461 -10.90 7.29 38.83
CA GLU A 461 -11.99 7.48 37.86
C GLU A 461 -11.91 8.90 37.28
N PRO A 462 -12.36 9.10 36.02
CA PRO A 462 -12.34 10.40 35.40
C PRO A 462 -13.25 11.38 36.16
N PRO A 463 -12.84 12.66 36.28
CA PRO A 463 -13.67 13.68 36.89
C PRO A 463 -14.95 13.87 36.07
N THR A 464 -16.09 13.84 36.76
CA THR A 464 -17.39 13.75 36.09
C THR A 464 -17.84 15.09 35.51
N CYS A 465 -17.58 16.20 36.22
CA CYS A 465 -17.89 17.55 35.76
C CYS A 465 -16.64 18.42 35.94
N LEU A 466 -16.02 18.81 34.83
CA LEU A 466 -14.84 19.64 34.83
C LEU A 466 -15.20 21.11 35.09
N VAL A 467 -14.28 21.81 35.75
CA VAL A 467 -14.37 23.26 35.96
C VAL A 467 -13.08 23.87 35.47
N THR A 468 -13.17 24.69 34.43
CA THR A 468 -12.04 25.44 33.89
C THR A 468 -11.61 26.50 34.93
N PRO A 469 -10.39 26.46 35.48
CA PRO A 469 -9.94 27.53 36.37
C PRO A 469 -9.70 28.81 35.56
N ALA A 470 -10.01 29.97 36.16
CA ALA A 470 -9.89 31.25 35.49
C ALA A 470 -9.11 32.27 36.32
N ASN A 471 -8.03 32.81 35.75
CA ASN A 471 -7.17 33.81 36.38
C ASN A 471 -7.02 35.05 35.50
N VAL A 472 -7.77 36.10 35.85
CA VAL A 472 -7.78 37.38 35.12
C VAL A 472 -6.38 37.99 35.03
N THR A 473 -5.58 37.92 36.10
CA THR A 473 -4.23 38.52 36.14
C THR A 473 -3.30 37.84 35.14
N ARG A 474 -3.38 36.51 35.02
CA ARG A 474 -2.59 35.74 34.03
C ARG A 474 -3.03 36.07 32.60
N VAL A 475 -4.32 35.99 32.32
CA VAL A 475 -4.87 36.24 30.98
C VAL A 475 -4.62 37.67 30.52
N CYS A 476 -4.62 38.64 31.44
CA CYS A 476 -4.48 40.05 31.09
C CYS A 476 -3.07 40.62 31.22
N SER A 477 -2.08 39.78 31.50
CA SER A 477 -0.68 40.20 31.58
C SER A 477 -0.20 40.72 30.21
N GLY A 478 0.23 41.98 30.16
CA GLY A 478 0.76 42.60 28.93
C GLY A 478 -0.29 43.06 27.91
N VAL A 479 -1.59 42.95 28.22
CA VAL A 479 -2.67 43.37 27.33
C VAL A 479 -3.06 44.82 27.63
N ASN A 480 -2.96 45.70 26.63
CA ASN A 480 -3.41 47.10 26.75
C ASN A 480 -4.82 47.25 26.17
N SER A 481 -5.81 47.52 27.03
CA SER A 481 -7.23 47.66 26.65
C SER A 481 -7.70 49.10 26.87
N ASN A 482 -8.10 49.81 25.80
CA ASN A 482 -8.72 51.14 25.90
C ASN A 482 -10.24 51.04 25.83
N GLU A 483 -10.91 51.28 26.95
CA GLU A 483 -12.36 51.10 27.13
C GLU A 483 -13.21 51.89 26.14
N THR A 484 -12.82 53.14 25.84
CA THR A 484 -13.60 54.01 24.94
C THR A 484 -13.64 53.48 23.51
N LEU A 485 -12.49 52.98 23.02
CA LEU A 485 -12.37 52.38 21.70
C LEU A 485 -13.09 51.03 21.64
N LEU A 486 -12.99 50.22 22.68
CA LEU A 486 -13.64 48.91 22.74
C LEU A 486 -15.17 49.04 22.82
N SER A 487 -15.68 50.05 23.53
CA SER A 487 -17.12 50.34 23.61
C SER A 487 -17.69 50.75 22.25
N ALA A 488 -16.96 51.58 21.51
CA ALA A 488 -17.32 51.95 20.14
C ALA A 488 -17.25 50.74 19.19
N ALA A 489 -16.18 49.95 19.28
CA ALA A 489 -15.98 48.77 18.44
C ALA A 489 -17.05 47.69 18.67
N LEU A 490 -17.51 47.49 19.91
CA LEU A 490 -18.55 46.53 20.24
C LEU A 490 -19.88 46.81 19.50
N VAL A 491 -20.14 48.08 19.18
CA VAL A 491 -21.34 48.52 18.44
C VAL A 491 -21.12 48.49 16.93
N SER A 492 -19.96 48.95 16.45
CA SER A 492 -19.74 49.15 15.00
C SER A 492 -19.10 47.96 14.29
N ALA A 493 -18.23 47.21 14.97
CA ALA A 493 -17.45 46.12 14.38
C ALA A 493 -16.90 45.15 15.46
N PRO A 494 -17.78 44.46 16.22
CA PRO A 494 -17.39 43.71 17.42
C PRO A 494 -16.30 42.65 17.15
N CYS A 495 -16.32 42.07 15.95
CA CYS A 495 -15.46 40.99 15.49
C CYS A 495 -14.04 41.41 15.10
N SER A 496 -13.81 42.72 14.92
CA SER A 496 -12.50 43.25 14.52
C SER A 496 -11.49 43.33 15.66
N VAL A 497 -11.96 43.15 16.89
CA VAL A 497 -11.21 43.27 18.13
C VAL A 497 -10.89 41.88 18.68
N ASP A 498 -9.73 41.76 19.32
CA ASP A 498 -9.33 40.53 19.98
C ASP A 498 -10.17 40.26 21.23
N LEU A 499 -10.69 39.03 21.38
CA LEU A 499 -11.54 38.68 22.52
C LEU A 499 -10.83 38.88 23.87
N GLN A 500 -9.52 38.66 23.92
CA GLN A 500 -8.71 38.90 25.11
C GLN A 500 -8.72 40.39 25.51
N GLN A 501 -8.77 41.32 24.55
CA GLN A 501 -8.87 42.76 24.85
C GLN A 501 -10.20 43.12 25.51
N TYR A 502 -11.31 42.51 25.07
CA TYR A 502 -12.60 42.66 25.73
C TYR A 502 -12.55 42.10 27.15
N VAL A 503 -11.99 40.90 27.34
CA VAL A 503 -11.81 40.26 28.66
C VAL A 503 -10.99 41.14 29.61
N CYS A 504 -9.94 41.80 29.11
CA CYS A 504 -9.01 42.58 29.93
C CYS A 504 -9.41 44.05 30.14
N SER A 505 -10.61 44.43 29.72
CA SER A 505 -11.17 45.78 29.91
C SER A 505 -12.23 45.82 31.02
N SER A 506 -12.59 47.01 31.52
CA SER A 506 -13.71 47.17 32.48
C SER A 506 -15.06 47.43 31.81
N LEU A 507 -15.25 46.96 30.56
CA LEU A 507 -16.49 47.19 29.80
C LEU A 507 -17.73 46.76 30.58
N THR A 508 -18.71 47.67 30.65
CA THR A 508 -20.03 47.45 31.25
C THR A 508 -21.12 47.68 30.20
N GLY A 509 -22.26 46.97 30.32
CA GLY A 509 -23.42 47.22 29.46
C GLY A 509 -23.42 46.47 28.11
N ILE A 510 -22.73 45.33 28.03
CA ILE A 510 -22.82 44.42 26.87
C ILE A 510 -24.29 43.97 26.73
N THR A 511 -24.88 44.13 25.55
CA THR A 511 -26.25 43.63 25.28
C THR A 511 -26.23 42.19 24.76
N ALA A 512 -27.35 41.49 24.89
CA ALA A 512 -27.52 40.15 24.31
C ALA A 512 -27.26 40.13 22.79
N GLY A 513 -27.63 41.21 22.08
CA GLY A 513 -27.35 41.35 20.65
C GLY A 513 -25.86 41.48 20.34
N ASN A 514 -25.12 42.29 21.12
CA ASN A 514 -23.66 42.42 20.94
C ASN A 514 -22.95 41.08 21.16
N LEU A 515 -23.34 40.34 22.20
CA LEU A 515 -22.77 39.03 22.51
C LEU A 515 -23.10 38.00 21.43
N ALA A 516 -24.34 37.98 20.92
CA ALA A 516 -24.74 37.08 19.85
C ALA A 516 -23.97 37.35 18.54
N GLU A 517 -23.74 38.62 18.18
CA GLU A 517 -22.90 38.98 17.03
C GLU A 517 -21.44 38.56 17.20
N LEU A 518 -20.89 38.69 18.42
CA LEU A 518 -19.56 38.16 18.74
C LEU A 518 -19.49 36.64 18.59
N LEU A 519 -20.47 35.90 19.11
CA LEU A 519 -20.54 34.44 18.94
C LEU A 519 -20.58 34.07 17.46
N LYS A 520 -21.41 34.75 16.64
CA LYS A 520 -21.49 34.52 15.19
C LYS A 520 -20.12 34.61 14.52
N CYS A 521 -19.43 35.72 14.69
CA CYS A 521 -18.19 35.90 13.94
C CYS A 521 -17.01 35.15 14.53
N GLN A 522 -16.87 35.05 15.85
CA GLN A 522 -15.72 34.40 16.47
C GLN A 522 -15.76 32.88 16.25
N LEU A 523 -16.93 32.25 16.30
CA LEU A 523 -17.09 30.81 16.06
C LEU A 523 -16.93 30.40 14.58
N SER A 524 -17.01 31.36 13.65
CA SER A 524 -16.72 31.17 12.22
C SER A 524 -15.32 31.69 11.82
N SER A 525 -14.56 32.26 12.75
CA SER A 525 -13.27 32.89 12.44
C SER A 525 -12.11 31.90 12.39
N SER A 526 -10.96 32.33 11.84
CA SER A 526 -9.72 31.55 11.91
C SER A 526 -9.08 31.55 13.30
N ARG A 527 -9.47 32.50 14.18
CA ARG A 527 -8.89 32.66 15.51
C ARG A 527 -9.54 31.69 16.51
N SER A 528 -8.72 31.12 17.38
CA SER A 528 -9.17 30.27 18.48
C SER A 528 -8.74 30.90 19.81
N TYR A 529 -9.58 30.79 20.82
CA TYR A 529 -9.32 31.29 22.17
C TYR A 529 -9.51 30.15 23.16
N SER A 530 -8.72 30.14 24.23
CA SER A 530 -8.80 29.10 25.26
C SER A 530 -10.14 29.13 26.02
N LYS A 531 -10.52 27.98 26.60
CA LYS A 531 -11.67 27.87 27.54
C LYS A 531 -11.62 28.94 28.64
N GLU A 532 -10.42 29.26 29.14
CA GLU A 532 -10.23 30.28 30.16
C GLU A 532 -10.66 31.70 29.70
N ILE A 533 -10.30 32.09 28.47
CA ILE A 533 -10.69 33.41 27.90
C ILE A 533 -12.21 33.46 27.74
N TRP A 534 -12.81 32.41 27.18
CA TRP A 534 -14.27 32.31 27.04
C TRP A 534 -14.99 32.36 28.39
N LYS A 535 -14.48 31.64 29.39
CA LYS A 535 -15.04 31.64 30.75
C LYS A 535 -15.01 33.01 31.39
N LEU A 536 -13.89 33.71 31.31
CA LEU A 536 -13.80 35.08 31.82
C LEU A 536 -14.75 36.03 31.08
N PHE A 537 -14.86 35.89 29.76
CA PHE A 537 -15.76 36.71 28.95
C PHE A 537 -17.23 36.49 29.29
N PHE A 538 -17.71 35.25 29.32
CA PHE A 538 -19.09 34.93 29.67
C PHE A 538 -19.42 35.21 31.13
N THR A 539 -18.44 35.14 32.03
CA THR A 539 -18.63 35.59 33.41
C THR A 539 -18.90 37.10 33.47
N LYS A 540 -18.24 37.92 32.64
CA LYS A 540 -18.53 39.35 32.52
C LYS A 540 -19.87 39.64 31.85
N ALA A 541 -20.23 38.86 30.84
CA ALA A 541 -21.50 38.99 30.11
C ALA A 541 -22.63 38.12 30.69
N ASN A 542 -22.50 37.67 31.95
CA ASN A 542 -23.35 36.63 32.52
C ASN A 542 -24.83 37.00 32.51
N ASP A 543 -25.17 38.28 32.70
CA ASP A 543 -26.57 38.74 32.79
C ASP A 543 -27.30 38.72 31.43
N VAL A 544 -26.55 38.70 30.32
CA VAL A 544 -27.11 38.72 28.96
C VAL A 544 -26.85 37.43 28.18
N LEU A 545 -26.14 36.46 28.77
CA LEU A 545 -25.74 35.21 28.10
C LEU A 545 -26.94 34.41 27.59
N ASP A 546 -27.98 34.25 28.40
CA ASP A 546 -29.15 33.42 28.02
C ASP A 546 -29.89 34.02 26.82
N GLY A 547 -30.10 35.34 26.83
CA GLY A 547 -30.69 36.06 25.69
C GLY A 547 -29.80 35.97 24.45
N ALA A 548 -28.48 36.04 24.61
CA ALA A 548 -27.54 35.93 23.50
C ALA A 548 -27.53 34.52 22.88
N LEU A 549 -27.61 33.46 23.69
CA LEU A 549 -27.70 32.07 23.22
C LEU A 549 -28.96 31.84 22.37
N VAL A 550 -30.11 32.40 22.79
CA VAL A 550 -31.36 32.31 22.00
C VAL A 550 -31.23 33.05 20.66
N ILE A 551 -30.69 34.28 20.67
CA ILE A 551 -30.46 35.07 19.45
C ILE A 551 -29.49 34.34 18.51
N PHE A 552 -28.42 33.78 19.05
CA PHE A 552 -27.44 33.02 18.28
C PHE A 552 -28.07 31.73 17.70
N SER A 553 -28.75 30.93 18.52
CA SER A 553 -29.39 29.67 18.14
C SER A 553 -30.37 29.84 16.98
N SER A 554 -31.21 30.89 17.03
CA SER A 554 -32.14 31.20 15.95
C SER A 554 -31.46 31.68 14.67
N ALA A 555 -30.29 32.31 14.76
CA ALA A 555 -29.55 32.84 13.61
C ALA A 555 -28.56 31.83 12.99
N ALA A 556 -28.10 30.84 13.76
CA ALA A 556 -27.03 29.92 13.37
C ALA A 556 -27.34 29.12 12.09
N ALA A 557 -28.61 28.75 11.89
CA ALA A 557 -29.05 28.00 10.70
C ALA A 557 -28.87 28.78 9.39
N ASN A 558 -28.79 30.12 9.45
CA ASN A 558 -28.71 31.00 8.28
C ASN A 558 -27.30 31.58 8.07
N MET A 559 -26.29 31.05 8.76
CA MET A 559 -24.92 31.54 8.65
C MET A 559 -24.27 31.08 7.34
N SER A 560 -23.61 32.03 6.65
CA SER A 560 -22.95 31.77 5.36
C SER A 560 -21.64 30.99 5.48
N GLN A 561 -21.03 30.98 6.66
CA GLN A 561 -19.81 30.24 6.98
C GLN A 561 -20.13 29.17 8.03
N PRO A 562 -19.59 27.95 7.88
CA PRO A 562 -19.80 26.88 8.85
C PRO A 562 -19.16 27.24 10.18
N ILE A 563 -19.76 26.74 11.26
CA ILE A 563 -19.21 26.90 12.59
C ILE A 563 -18.06 25.91 12.78
N ARG A 564 -16.94 26.37 13.36
CA ARG A 564 -15.76 25.53 13.56
C ARG A 564 -15.86 24.69 14.83
N GLY A 565 -15.88 23.36 14.69
CA GLY A 565 -16.14 22.46 15.82
C GLY A 565 -15.17 22.55 16.99
N ASP A 566 -13.88 22.81 16.73
CA ASP A 566 -12.83 22.98 17.74
C ASP A 566 -13.06 24.19 18.65
N VAL A 567 -13.61 25.28 18.10
CA VAL A 567 -13.92 26.50 18.85
C VAL A 567 -15.28 26.39 19.55
N VAL A 568 -16.26 25.74 18.92
CA VAL A 568 -17.62 25.58 19.44
C VAL A 568 -17.66 24.70 20.68
N SER A 569 -16.89 23.61 20.69
CA SER A 569 -16.81 22.71 21.84
C SER A 569 -16.32 23.43 23.11
N GLN A 570 -15.29 24.26 22.99
CA GLN A 570 -14.77 25.07 24.11
C GLN A 570 -15.81 26.06 24.64
N VAL A 571 -16.56 26.70 23.75
CA VAL A 571 -17.65 27.63 24.14
C VAL A 571 -18.78 26.88 24.84
N LEU A 572 -19.19 25.72 24.30
CA LEU A 572 -20.25 24.91 24.88
C LEU A 572 -19.87 24.38 26.27
N ASP A 573 -18.62 23.96 26.48
CA ASP A 573 -18.15 23.51 27.79
C ASP A 573 -18.27 24.62 28.84
N VAL A 574 -17.84 25.84 28.50
CA VAL A 574 -17.95 27.00 29.40
C VAL A 574 -19.42 27.36 29.67
N VAL A 575 -20.29 27.28 28.65
CA VAL A 575 -21.74 27.44 28.85
C VAL A 575 -22.28 26.35 29.78
N GLY A 576 -21.81 25.11 29.62
CA GLY A 576 -22.07 23.99 30.51
C GLY A 576 -21.74 24.30 31.96
N GLU A 577 -20.51 24.76 32.22
CA GLU A 577 -20.05 25.15 33.56
C GLU A 577 -20.87 26.29 34.17
N LEU A 578 -21.25 27.29 33.37
CA LEU A 578 -21.96 28.48 33.87
C LEU A 578 -23.48 28.31 33.99
N ARG A 579 -24.07 27.40 33.22
CA ARG A 579 -25.53 27.23 33.13
C ARG A 579 -25.99 25.83 33.50
N LEU A 580 -25.44 24.79 32.86
CA LEU A 580 -25.92 23.43 33.06
C LEU A 580 -25.68 22.93 34.49
N GLU A 581 -24.56 23.31 35.11
CA GLU A 581 -24.27 23.00 36.52
C GLU A 581 -25.24 23.65 37.53
N ARG A 582 -25.98 24.70 37.13
CA ARG A 582 -26.94 25.40 38.01
C ARG A 582 -28.37 24.85 37.91
N ILE A 583 -28.62 23.93 36.99
CA ILE A 583 -29.94 23.29 36.81
C ILE A 583 -30.21 22.37 38.01
N SER A 584 -31.38 22.53 38.64
CA SER A 584 -31.73 21.70 39.79
C SER A 584 -31.96 20.23 39.39
N PRO A 585 -31.78 19.26 40.31
CA PRO A 585 -32.02 17.86 40.02
C PRO A 585 -33.44 17.56 39.48
N ASP A 586 -34.45 18.33 39.89
CA ASP A 586 -35.83 18.17 39.43
C ASP A 586 -36.00 18.66 37.98
N GLN A 587 -35.34 19.76 37.62
CA GLN A 587 -35.37 20.31 36.27
C GLN A 587 -34.71 19.39 35.23
N TRP A 588 -33.70 18.60 35.65
CA TRP A 588 -33.12 17.55 34.79
C TRP A 588 -34.10 16.44 34.42
N THR A 589 -35.17 16.26 35.20
CA THR A 589 -36.26 15.32 34.91
C THR A 589 -37.44 15.96 34.16
N ASP A 590 -37.50 17.29 34.08
CA ASP A 590 -38.56 18.02 33.39
C ASP A 590 -38.31 18.05 31.88
N LEU A 591 -39.10 17.27 31.14
CA LEU A 591 -39.00 17.18 29.68
C LEU A 591 -39.23 18.53 28.98
N ALA A 592 -40.15 19.36 29.47
CA ALA A 592 -40.45 20.64 28.83
C ALA A 592 -39.27 21.61 28.99
N PHE A 593 -38.66 21.61 30.18
CA PHE A 593 -37.47 22.39 30.44
C PHE A 593 -36.27 21.92 29.60
N ILE A 594 -35.99 20.62 29.55
CA ILE A 594 -34.88 20.07 28.75
C ILE A 594 -35.10 20.31 27.26
N SER A 595 -36.32 20.14 26.75
CA SER A 595 -36.66 20.43 25.37
C SER A 595 -36.43 21.89 25.00
N MET A 596 -36.84 22.81 25.88
CA MET A 596 -36.59 24.24 25.71
C MET A 596 -35.08 24.54 25.73
N LEU A 597 -34.34 23.99 26.69
CA LEU A 597 -32.89 24.19 26.85
C LEU A 597 -32.12 23.75 25.62
N LEU A 598 -32.33 22.51 25.16
CA LEU A 598 -31.64 21.96 23.99
C LEU A 598 -32.09 22.66 22.71
N GLY A 599 -33.40 22.79 22.50
CA GLY A 599 -33.97 23.31 21.26
C GLY A 599 -33.75 24.81 21.06
N GLN A 600 -33.96 25.63 22.10
CA GLN A 600 -33.92 27.09 21.96
C GLN A 600 -32.53 27.67 22.25
N TYR A 601 -31.77 27.12 23.21
CA TYR A 601 -30.51 27.71 23.64
C TYR A 601 -29.30 27.03 23.02
N LEU A 602 -29.28 25.69 22.96
CA LEU A 602 -28.06 24.92 22.70
C LEU A 602 -28.00 24.21 21.34
N LYS A 603 -29.09 24.19 20.57
CA LYS A 603 -29.23 23.40 19.34
C LYS A 603 -28.03 23.45 18.38
N PRO A 604 -27.46 24.61 18.00
CA PRO A 604 -26.31 24.63 17.08
C PRO A 604 -25.00 24.12 17.71
N PHE A 605 -24.93 24.01 19.04
CA PHE A 605 -23.73 23.56 19.76
C PHE A 605 -23.72 22.05 20.01
N LEU A 606 -24.90 21.41 20.09
CA LEU A 606 -25.05 20.00 20.48
C LEU A 606 -24.14 19.01 19.73
N PRO A 607 -23.90 19.14 18.40
CA PRO A 607 -23.01 18.23 17.68
C PRO A 607 -21.54 18.31 18.10
N PHE A 608 -21.15 19.32 18.88
CA PHE A 608 -19.78 19.60 19.28
C PHE A 608 -19.56 19.44 20.79
N ALA A 609 -20.47 18.75 21.49
CA ALA A 609 -20.31 18.46 22.91
C ALA A 609 -19.01 17.68 23.17
N SER A 610 -18.19 18.17 24.10
CA SER A 610 -16.94 17.51 24.48
C SER A 610 -17.22 16.20 25.24
N PRO A 611 -16.26 15.25 25.25
CA PRO A 611 -16.29 14.09 26.14
C PRO A 611 -16.62 14.44 27.60
N SER A 612 -15.99 15.50 28.11
CA SER A 612 -16.15 15.95 29.49
C SER A 612 -17.56 16.45 29.79
N LEU A 613 -18.15 17.23 28.87
CA LEU A 613 -19.52 17.73 29.02
C LEU A 613 -20.55 16.60 28.90
N LEU A 614 -20.33 15.65 27.99
CA LEU A 614 -21.17 14.46 27.82
C LEU A 614 -21.16 13.60 29.09
N LEU A 615 -19.98 13.36 29.67
CA LEU A 615 -19.81 12.63 30.94
C LEU A 615 -20.45 13.37 32.12
N CYS A 616 -20.39 14.69 32.12
CA CYS A 616 -21.06 15.49 33.14
C CYS A 616 -22.58 15.44 33.02
N THR A 617 -23.11 15.63 31.80
CA THR A 617 -24.55 15.68 31.50
C THR A 617 -25.20 14.33 31.77
N SER A 618 -24.64 13.28 31.17
CA SER A 618 -24.16 12.13 31.92
C SER A 618 -24.76 11.97 33.30
N SER A 619 -23.93 12.29 34.28
CA SER A 619 -24.13 12.12 35.72
C SER A 619 -25.33 12.84 36.34
N LYS A 620 -26.03 13.71 35.60
CA LYS A 620 -27.19 14.44 36.12
C LYS A 620 -28.38 13.51 36.35
N ASN A 621 -29.36 14.00 37.10
CA ASN A 621 -30.57 13.28 37.48
C ASN A 621 -31.56 13.21 36.30
N LEU A 622 -31.18 12.53 35.22
CA LEU A 622 -32.02 12.35 34.04
C LEU A 622 -32.99 11.17 34.28
N SER A 623 -34.25 11.38 33.96
CA SER A 623 -35.19 10.27 33.71
C SER A 623 -34.87 9.59 32.37
N CYS A 624 -35.34 8.36 32.16
CA CYS A 624 -35.23 7.71 30.84
C CYS A 624 -35.86 8.55 29.73
N GLN A 625 -36.98 9.23 29.99
CA GLN A 625 -37.65 10.08 29.01
C GLN A 625 -36.79 11.29 28.62
N THR A 626 -36.20 11.98 29.59
CA THR A 626 -35.31 13.14 29.34
C THR A 626 -34.00 12.71 28.70
N TYR A 627 -33.44 11.56 29.08
CA TYR A 627 -32.27 10.97 28.43
C TYR A 627 -32.52 10.67 26.95
N GLN A 628 -33.61 9.96 26.65
CA GLN A 628 -34.01 9.63 25.28
C GLN A 628 -34.27 10.89 24.45
N HIS A 629 -34.82 11.94 25.08
CA HIS A 629 -35.01 13.21 24.40
C HIS A 629 -33.68 13.90 24.07
N ILE A 630 -32.72 13.96 25.00
CA ILE A 630 -31.37 14.48 24.73
C ILE A 630 -30.74 13.73 23.55
N LEU A 631 -30.80 12.39 23.58
CA LEU A 631 -30.28 11.55 22.50
C LEU A 631 -30.92 11.88 21.14
N SER A 632 -32.22 12.17 21.11
CA SER A 632 -32.95 12.51 19.87
C SER A 632 -32.61 13.89 19.29
N GLU A 633 -32.16 14.83 20.12
CA GLU A 633 -31.82 16.20 19.69
C GLU A 633 -30.36 16.33 19.19
N VAL A 634 -29.50 15.34 19.47
CA VAL A 634 -28.10 15.33 19.04
C VAL A 634 -27.96 14.53 17.73
N PRO A 635 -27.73 15.18 16.58
CA PRO A 635 -27.53 14.45 15.34
C PRO A 635 -26.16 13.76 15.33
N LEU A 636 -26.08 12.60 14.69
CA LEU A 636 -24.80 11.96 14.37
C LEU A 636 -24.14 12.71 13.20
N VAL A 637 -23.00 13.35 13.46
CA VAL A 637 -22.30 14.18 12.44
C VAL A 637 -21.05 13.50 11.89
N ASN A 638 -20.30 12.79 12.74
CA ASN A 638 -19.10 12.06 12.33
C ASN A 638 -18.81 10.92 13.32
N GLU A 639 -17.86 10.05 12.97
CA GLU A 639 -17.52 8.89 13.80
C GLU A 639 -16.94 9.25 15.18
N ILE A 640 -16.13 10.31 15.27
CA ILE A 640 -15.50 10.71 16.55
C ILE A 640 -16.58 11.14 17.53
N GLN A 641 -17.46 12.06 17.10
CA GLN A 641 -18.60 12.52 17.87
C GLN A 641 -19.54 11.36 18.24
N GLY A 642 -19.74 10.41 17.34
CA GLY A 642 -20.56 9.23 17.60
C GLY A 642 -20.00 8.32 18.68
N ARG A 643 -18.68 8.05 18.65
CA ARG A 643 -17.96 7.31 19.68
C ARG A 643 -17.99 8.05 21.01
N ASP A 644 -17.79 9.36 21.01
CA ASP A 644 -17.81 10.18 22.23
C ASP A 644 -19.21 10.17 22.87
N MET A 645 -20.27 10.31 22.08
CA MET A 645 -21.65 10.18 22.56
C MET A 645 -21.92 8.81 23.19
N ALA A 646 -21.48 7.73 22.53
CA ALA A 646 -21.61 6.38 23.05
C ALA A 646 -20.86 6.19 24.38
N ASN A 647 -19.59 6.59 24.43
CA ASN A 647 -18.68 6.29 25.54
C ASN A 647 -18.87 7.20 26.75
N PHE A 648 -19.24 8.47 26.55
CA PHE A 648 -19.29 9.46 27.64
C PHE A 648 -20.71 9.84 28.05
N PHE A 649 -21.71 9.67 27.17
CA PHE A 649 -23.10 9.96 27.52
C PHE A 649 -23.97 8.70 27.68
N ILE A 650 -24.09 7.90 26.63
CA ILE A 650 -25.02 6.76 26.55
C ILE A 650 -24.65 5.66 27.55
N LEU A 651 -23.45 5.08 27.41
CA LEU A 651 -23.03 3.97 28.26
C LEU A 651 -22.95 4.35 29.75
N PRO A 652 -22.39 5.52 30.14
CA PRO A 652 -22.32 5.88 31.56
C PRO A 652 -23.68 6.25 32.18
N PHE A 653 -24.68 6.63 31.38
CA PHE A 653 -26.06 6.78 31.86
C PHE A 653 -26.73 5.41 32.03
N LEU A 654 -26.73 4.59 30.98
CA LEU A 654 -27.48 3.32 30.96
C LEU A 654 -26.92 2.26 31.91
N ARG A 655 -25.62 2.28 32.20
CA ARG A 655 -24.98 1.34 33.14
C ARG A 655 -25.17 1.71 34.62
N ARG A 656 -25.87 2.79 34.96
CA ARG A 656 -26.09 3.18 36.36
C ARG A 656 -26.89 2.14 37.12
N ASN A 657 -26.56 2.02 38.40
CA ASN A 657 -27.34 1.21 39.33
C ASN A 657 -28.59 1.99 39.79
N ALA A 658 -29.63 1.99 38.96
CA ALA A 658 -30.92 2.64 39.20
C ALA A 658 -32.07 1.63 39.07
N THR A 659 -33.26 1.98 39.55
CA THR A 659 -34.44 1.09 39.54
C THR A 659 -34.93 0.68 38.15
N ASP A 660 -34.66 1.49 37.12
CA ASP A 660 -34.86 1.16 35.69
C ASP A 660 -33.52 1.31 34.94
N ALA A 661 -32.47 0.67 35.45
CA ALA A 661 -31.16 0.61 34.80
C ALA A 661 -31.33 0.13 33.34
N GLY A 662 -30.66 0.81 32.40
CA GLY A 662 -30.79 0.51 30.98
C GLY A 662 -32.09 0.96 30.30
N CYS A 663 -33.00 1.65 31.01
CA CYS A 663 -34.27 2.14 30.48
C CYS A 663 -35.12 1.06 29.80
N VAL A 664 -35.11 -0.14 30.38
CA VAL A 664 -35.74 -1.34 29.81
C VAL A 664 -37.26 -1.21 29.84
N ALA A 665 -37.84 -0.61 30.89
CA ALA A 665 -39.28 -0.46 31.03
C ALA A 665 -39.93 0.48 29.99
N THR A 666 -39.14 1.23 29.23
CA THR A 666 -39.62 2.19 28.23
C THR A 666 -39.89 1.61 26.84
N ALA A 667 -39.63 0.32 26.65
CA ALA A 667 -39.75 -0.37 25.37
C ALA A 667 -40.45 -1.72 25.51
N ASN A 668 -41.19 -2.13 24.48
CA ASN A 668 -41.93 -3.39 24.48
C ASN A 668 -41.13 -4.56 23.87
N ASN A 669 -40.08 -4.27 23.09
CA ASN A 669 -39.24 -5.26 22.42
C ASN A 669 -37.81 -4.72 22.20
N SER A 670 -36.93 -5.59 21.70
CA SER A 670 -35.50 -5.31 21.52
C SER A 670 -35.24 -4.20 20.48
N VAL A 671 -36.04 -4.16 19.40
CA VAL A 671 -35.95 -3.14 18.35
C VAL A 671 -36.25 -1.75 18.89
N GLU A 672 -37.40 -1.62 19.58
CA GLU A 672 -37.84 -0.36 20.18
C GLU A 672 -36.85 0.11 21.26
N TRP A 673 -36.33 -0.83 22.07
CA TRP A 673 -35.34 -0.53 23.09
C TRP A 673 -34.04 0.01 22.50
N LEU A 674 -33.51 -0.65 21.45
CA LEU A 674 -32.27 -0.24 20.78
C LEU A 674 -32.44 1.15 20.14
N GLN A 675 -33.55 1.37 19.44
CA GLN A 675 -33.84 2.65 18.77
C GLN A 675 -34.00 3.80 19.77
N LYS A 676 -34.76 3.60 20.86
CA LYS A 676 -34.98 4.65 21.86
C LYS A 676 -33.72 4.98 22.66
N ASN A 677 -32.92 3.97 23.02
CA ASN A 677 -31.82 4.16 23.98
C ASN A 677 -30.45 4.37 23.33
N PHE A 678 -30.28 4.03 22.05
CA PHE A 678 -29.02 4.21 21.31
C PHE A 678 -29.22 4.94 19.97
N GLY A 679 -30.34 4.73 19.29
CA GLY A 679 -30.63 5.38 18.00
C GLY A 679 -29.50 5.15 16.98
N PRO A 680 -29.03 6.17 16.25
CA PRO A 680 -27.94 6.03 15.28
C PRO A 680 -26.56 5.76 15.92
N PHE A 681 -26.43 5.91 17.24
CA PHE A 681 -25.18 5.68 17.97
C PHE A 681 -24.95 4.21 18.34
N SER A 682 -25.94 3.33 18.12
CA SER A 682 -25.83 1.89 18.38
C SER A 682 -24.65 1.23 17.66
N GLN A 683 -24.24 1.78 16.51
CA GLN A 683 -23.09 1.31 15.72
C GLN A 683 -21.74 1.43 16.43
N PHE A 684 -21.63 2.28 17.46
CA PHE A 684 -20.39 2.49 18.21
C PHE A 684 -20.31 1.64 19.48
N VAL A 685 -21.31 0.78 19.73
CA VAL A 685 -21.43 -0.02 20.95
C VAL A 685 -21.34 -1.51 20.63
N SER A 686 -20.64 -2.28 21.48
CA SER A 686 -20.52 -3.73 21.28
C SER A 686 -21.82 -4.47 21.66
N LEU A 687 -22.06 -5.63 21.06
CA LEU A 687 -23.21 -6.48 21.43
C LEU A 687 -23.13 -6.95 22.89
N THR A 688 -21.91 -7.23 23.36
CA THR A 688 -21.64 -7.57 24.77
C THR A 688 -22.12 -6.45 25.70
N ASP A 689 -21.84 -5.18 25.36
CA ASP A 689 -22.29 -4.04 26.15
C ASP A 689 -23.82 -3.90 26.15
N LEU A 690 -24.47 -4.04 24.99
CA LEU A 690 -25.92 -3.97 24.88
C LEU A 690 -26.61 -5.02 25.77
N ILE A 691 -26.14 -6.27 25.71
CA ILE A 691 -26.66 -7.38 26.52
C ILE A 691 -26.37 -7.18 28.01
N SER A 692 -25.22 -6.59 28.36
CA SER A 692 -24.88 -6.30 29.76
C SER A 692 -25.83 -5.27 30.39
N ILE A 693 -26.32 -4.32 29.58
CA ILE A 693 -27.22 -3.24 30.01
C ILE A 693 -28.67 -3.74 30.07
N ASN A 694 -29.14 -4.42 29.03
CA ASN A 694 -30.47 -5.01 28.99
C ASN A 694 -30.36 -6.53 28.81
N ARG A 695 -30.54 -7.27 29.90
CA ARG A 695 -30.48 -8.74 29.89
C ARG A 695 -31.61 -9.40 29.10
N LEU A 696 -32.66 -8.65 28.76
CA LEU A 696 -33.79 -9.12 27.93
C LEU A 696 -33.62 -8.75 26.45
N PHE A 697 -32.52 -8.08 26.07
CA PHE A 697 -32.25 -7.71 24.69
C PHE A 697 -31.93 -8.94 23.86
N ASP A 698 -32.73 -9.19 22.82
CA ASP A 698 -32.46 -10.20 21.80
C ASP A 698 -31.90 -9.52 20.53
N PRO A 699 -30.59 -9.65 20.24
CA PRO A 699 -30.02 -9.06 19.03
C PRO A 699 -30.57 -9.69 17.74
N LEU A 700 -31.13 -10.92 17.77
CA LEU A 700 -31.73 -11.56 16.60
C LEU A 700 -33.03 -10.87 16.16
N GLU A 701 -33.78 -10.26 17.07
CA GLU A 701 -34.94 -9.42 16.74
C GLU A 701 -34.52 -8.11 16.05
N THR A 702 -33.26 -7.70 16.20
CA THR A 702 -32.76 -6.39 15.77
C THR A 702 -31.83 -6.44 14.55
N LEU A 703 -31.78 -7.55 13.80
CA LEU A 703 -30.85 -7.73 12.68
C LEU A 703 -30.89 -6.59 11.65
N ASP A 704 -32.07 -6.05 11.35
CA ASP A 704 -32.23 -4.89 10.43
C ASP A 704 -31.64 -3.56 10.99
N ASN A 705 -31.30 -3.51 12.28
CA ASN A 705 -30.75 -2.33 12.96
C ASN A 705 -29.28 -2.47 13.36
N LEU A 706 -28.70 -3.66 13.18
CA LEU A 706 -27.30 -3.92 13.51
C LEU A 706 -26.38 -3.58 12.33
N THR A 707 -25.17 -3.14 12.65
CA THR A 707 -24.12 -2.96 11.64
C THR A 707 -23.62 -4.30 11.11
N PRO A 708 -23.03 -4.34 9.89
CA PRO A 708 -22.40 -5.56 9.37
C PRO A 708 -21.35 -6.16 10.32
N LYS A 709 -20.61 -5.32 11.05
CA LYS A 709 -19.66 -5.73 12.07
C LYS A 709 -20.33 -6.44 13.26
N GLN A 710 -21.44 -5.89 13.77
CA GLN A 710 -22.21 -6.51 14.85
C GLN A 710 -22.85 -7.83 14.39
N VAL A 711 -23.39 -7.89 13.16
CA VAL A 711 -23.93 -9.13 12.58
C VAL A 711 -22.84 -10.19 12.41
N ALA A 712 -21.64 -9.82 11.95
CA ALA A 712 -20.49 -10.72 11.91
C ALA A 712 -20.08 -11.20 13.32
N GLY A 713 -20.14 -10.31 14.32
CA GLY A 713 -19.98 -10.64 15.73
C GLY A 713 -20.94 -11.74 16.19
N LEU A 714 -22.23 -11.69 15.82
CA LEU A 714 -23.20 -12.76 16.13
C LEU A 714 -22.81 -14.13 15.57
N LEU A 715 -22.13 -14.18 14.42
CA LEU A 715 -21.66 -15.43 13.83
C LEU A 715 -20.50 -16.06 14.61
N VAL A 716 -19.77 -15.27 15.42
CA VAL A 716 -18.50 -15.69 16.06
C VAL A 716 -18.55 -15.70 17.58
N GLU A 717 -19.06 -14.63 18.19
CA GLU A 717 -19.04 -14.41 19.64
C GLU A 717 -20.03 -15.33 20.39
N GLU A 718 -19.62 -15.82 21.56
CA GLU A 718 -20.50 -16.52 22.51
C GLU A 718 -21.11 -15.49 23.46
N LEU A 719 -22.35 -15.07 23.17
CA LEU A 719 -23.05 -14.04 23.94
C LEU A 719 -24.08 -14.65 24.90
N PRO A 720 -24.15 -14.18 26.15
CA PRO A 720 -25.07 -14.73 27.14
C PRO A 720 -26.54 -14.43 26.76
N GLY A 721 -27.41 -15.42 26.93
CA GLY A 721 -28.85 -15.28 26.67
C GLY A 721 -29.28 -15.61 25.23
N LEU A 722 -28.35 -15.82 24.30
CA LEU A 722 -28.67 -16.27 22.95
C LEU A 722 -28.96 -17.78 22.87
N PRO A 723 -29.74 -18.23 21.87
CA PRO A 723 -29.90 -19.64 21.54
C PRO A 723 -28.57 -20.33 21.19
N GLU A 724 -28.61 -21.66 21.05
CA GLU A 724 -27.45 -22.43 20.56
C GLU A 724 -26.88 -21.81 19.27
N LYS A 725 -25.55 -21.79 19.16
CA LYS A 725 -24.82 -21.12 18.07
C LYS A 725 -25.32 -21.51 16.67
N LYS A 726 -25.73 -22.76 16.48
CA LYS A 726 -26.33 -23.25 15.23
C LYS A 726 -27.60 -22.50 14.84
N VAL A 727 -28.47 -22.22 15.81
CA VAL A 727 -29.71 -21.47 15.59
C VAL A 727 -29.37 -20.03 15.20
N VAL A 728 -28.47 -19.38 15.93
CA VAL A 728 -27.99 -18.01 15.63
C VAL A 728 -27.47 -17.90 14.20
N ILE A 729 -26.53 -18.78 13.80
CA ILE A 729 -25.95 -18.77 12.44
C ILE A 729 -27.04 -18.97 11.39
N ASN A 730 -27.97 -19.91 11.58
CA ASN A 730 -29.06 -20.13 10.63
C ASN A 730 -29.96 -18.91 10.51
N THR A 731 -30.39 -18.31 11.63
CA THR A 731 -31.26 -17.12 11.65
C THR A 731 -30.59 -15.93 10.98
N VAL A 732 -29.31 -15.67 11.26
CA VAL A 732 -28.55 -14.59 10.61
C VAL A 732 -28.49 -14.79 9.10
N PHE A 733 -28.17 -16.00 8.64
CA PHE A 733 -28.12 -16.26 7.20
C PHE A 733 -29.51 -16.27 6.54
N ASP A 734 -30.55 -16.81 7.21
CA ASP A 734 -31.93 -16.73 6.73
C ASP A 734 -32.34 -15.27 6.54
N HIS A 735 -31.94 -14.38 7.44
CA HIS A 735 -32.12 -12.95 7.29
C HIS A 735 -31.33 -12.39 6.11
N LEU A 736 -30.01 -12.60 6.06
CA LEU A 736 -29.15 -12.04 4.99
C LEU A 736 -29.59 -12.49 3.60
N PHE A 737 -30.00 -13.75 3.43
CA PHE A 737 -30.36 -14.31 2.13
C PHE A 737 -31.70 -13.84 1.56
N VAL A 738 -32.53 -13.10 2.31
CA VAL A 738 -33.75 -12.48 1.76
C VAL A 738 -33.41 -11.45 0.68
N SER A 739 -32.39 -10.61 0.93
CA SER A 739 -31.85 -9.64 -0.02
C SER A 739 -30.36 -9.45 0.25
N PRO A 740 -29.49 -10.36 -0.24
CA PRO A 740 -28.08 -10.45 0.15
C PRO A 740 -27.31 -9.14 0.04
N VAL A 741 -27.52 -8.38 -1.03
CA VAL A 741 -26.82 -7.11 -1.29
C VAL A 741 -27.36 -6.01 -0.38
N GLU A 742 -28.68 -5.83 -0.32
CA GLU A 742 -29.30 -4.75 0.48
C GLU A 742 -29.12 -4.98 1.99
N ARG A 743 -29.07 -6.24 2.43
CA ARG A 743 -28.83 -6.64 3.82
C ARG A 743 -27.34 -6.76 4.17
N GLY A 744 -26.44 -6.35 3.27
CA GLY A 744 -25.02 -6.18 3.57
C GLY A 744 -24.24 -7.49 3.75
N LEU A 745 -24.64 -8.59 3.10
CA LEU A 745 -23.88 -9.85 3.12
C LEU A 745 -22.39 -9.65 2.78
N PRO A 746 -21.99 -8.85 1.77
CA PRO A 746 -20.58 -8.60 1.49
C PRO A 746 -19.82 -8.00 2.68
N ASP A 747 -20.38 -6.97 3.30
CA ASP A 747 -19.76 -6.29 4.44
C ASP A 747 -19.69 -7.20 5.66
N VAL A 748 -20.71 -8.04 5.89
CA VAL A 748 -20.72 -9.04 6.97
C VAL A 748 -19.60 -10.07 6.74
N LEU A 749 -19.43 -10.57 5.52
CA LEU A 749 -18.38 -11.53 5.18
C LEU A 749 -16.98 -10.92 5.31
N GLN A 750 -16.79 -9.66 4.92
CA GLN A 750 -15.53 -8.95 5.10
C GLN A 750 -15.18 -8.74 6.58
N ASN A 751 -16.17 -8.38 7.40
CA ASN A 751 -15.98 -8.27 8.86
C ASN A 751 -15.71 -9.64 9.49
N LEU A 752 -16.36 -10.72 9.01
CA LEU A 752 -16.10 -12.08 9.47
C LEU A 752 -14.65 -12.52 9.18
N LEU A 753 -14.12 -12.21 8.00
CA LEU A 753 -12.70 -12.43 7.67
C LEU A 753 -11.79 -11.72 8.67
N SER A 754 -12.07 -10.45 8.93
CA SER A 754 -11.29 -9.63 9.87
C SER A 754 -11.32 -10.21 11.29
N ILE A 755 -12.51 -10.61 11.77
CA ILE A 755 -12.68 -11.23 13.09
C ILE A 755 -11.95 -12.58 13.18
N SER A 756 -11.97 -13.38 12.11
CA SER A 756 -11.32 -14.70 12.07
C SER A 756 -9.81 -14.66 12.23
N GLN A 757 -9.17 -13.53 11.92
CA GLN A 757 -7.73 -13.33 12.10
C GLN A 757 -7.36 -12.99 13.56
N MET A 758 -8.33 -12.49 14.34
CA MET A 758 -8.11 -12.00 15.70
C MET A 758 -8.68 -12.93 16.77
N THR A 759 -9.57 -13.84 16.40
CA THR A 759 -10.31 -14.70 17.34
C THR A 759 -10.37 -16.14 16.86
N ILE A 760 -10.28 -17.08 17.79
CA ILE A 760 -10.40 -18.52 17.48
C ILE A 760 -11.88 -18.85 17.32
N ILE A 761 -12.29 -19.19 16.10
CA ILE A 761 -13.65 -19.60 15.79
C ILE A 761 -13.74 -21.13 15.83
N PRO A 762 -14.70 -21.73 16.54
CA PRO A 762 -14.87 -23.19 16.57
C PRO A 762 -15.13 -23.79 15.18
N CYS A 763 -14.53 -24.94 14.87
CA CYS A 763 -14.73 -25.63 13.58
C CYS A 763 -16.22 -25.93 13.29
N SER A 764 -17.04 -26.19 14.30
CA SER A 764 -18.49 -26.39 14.14
C SER A 764 -19.19 -25.17 13.54
N SER A 765 -18.79 -23.96 13.95
CA SER A 765 -19.30 -22.70 13.38
C SER A 765 -18.84 -22.52 11.95
N TYR A 766 -17.56 -22.76 11.65
CA TYR A 766 -17.06 -22.71 10.27
C TYR A 766 -17.78 -23.68 9.34
N ILE A 767 -17.97 -24.94 9.77
CA ILE A 767 -18.68 -25.95 8.99
C ILE A 767 -20.09 -25.45 8.63
N LEU A 768 -20.81 -24.88 9.59
CA LEU A 768 -22.16 -24.40 9.37
C LEU A 768 -22.20 -23.14 8.49
N ILE A 769 -21.28 -22.19 8.70
CA ILE A 769 -21.15 -20.99 7.85
C ILE A 769 -20.91 -21.40 6.39
N PHE A 770 -19.96 -22.31 6.14
CA PHE A 770 -19.67 -22.81 4.80
C PHE A 770 -20.88 -23.53 4.19
N GLN A 771 -21.56 -24.39 4.96
CA GLN A 771 -22.79 -25.05 4.50
C GLN A 771 -23.86 -24.04 4.06
N ARG A 772 -24.10 -23.00 4.86
CA ARG A 772 -25.11 -21.98 4.56
C ARG A 772 -24.77 -21.16 3.32
N LEU A 773 -23.52 -20.74 3.21
CA LEU A 773 -23.02 -20.01 2.05
C LEU A 773 -23.15 -20.83 0.76
N PHE A 774 -22.72 -22.10 0.80
CA PHE A 774 -22.79 -22.98 -0.36
C PHE A 774 -24.21 -23.41 -0.73
N GLN A 775 -25.11 -23.57 0.24
CA GLN A 775 -26.53 -23.81 -0.02
C GLN A 775 -27.22 -22.61 -0.69
N ALA A 776 -26.74 -21.39 -0.42
CA ALA A 776 -27.32 -20.17 -0.98
C ALA A 776 -26.87 -19.90 -2.43
N LEU A 777 -25.69 -20.37 -2.84
CA LEU A 777 -25.11 -20.13 -4.18
C LEU A 777 -26.11 -20.21 -5.34
N PRO A 778 -27.00 -21.22 -5.46
CA PRO A 778 -27.94 -21.33 -6.59
C PRO A 778 -28.96 -20.19 -6.70
N PHE A 779 -29.10 -19.39 -5.65
CA PHE A 779 -30.09 -18.32 -5.51
C PHE A 779 -29.46 -16.94 -5.33
N LEU A 780 -28.12 -16.84 -5.30
CA LEU A 780 -27.40 -15.58 -5.18
C LEU A 780 -27.21 -14.92 -6.56
N PRO A 781 -27.16 -13.58 -6.63
CA PRO A 781 -26.68 -12.89 -7.83
C PRO A 781 -25.25 -13.30 -8.16
N THR A 782 -24.88 -13.32 -9.44
CA THR A 782 -23.52 -13.71 -9.90
C THR A 782 -22.40 -12.91 -9.21
N GLU A 783 -22.61 -11.61 -8.97
CA GLU A 783 -21.66 -10.75 -8.25
C GLU A 783 -21.41 -11.22 -6.80
N MET A 784 -22.40 -11.87 -6.18
CA MET A 784 -22.29 -12.42 -4.83
C MET A 784 -21.65 -13.81 -4.82
N GLU A 785 -21.74 -14.59 -5.90
CA GLU A 785 -21.05 -15.89 -6.01
C GLU A 785 -19.54 -15.71 -5.84
N THR A 786 -18.95 -14.75 -6.54
CA THR A 786 -17.51 -14.42 -6.43
C THR A 786 -17.14 -14.04 -5.00
N VAL A 787 -17.93 -13.17 -4.34
CA VAL A 787 -17.69 -12.75 -2.95
C VAL A 787 -17.71 -13.94 -2.00
N VAL A 788 -18.68 -14.86 -2.16
CA VAL A 788 -18.80 -16.07 -1.33
C VAL A 788 -17.61 -17.00 -1.52
N PHE A 789 -17.22 -17.29 -2.77
CA PHE A 789 -16.08 -18.17 -3.03
C PHE A 789 -14.75 -17.56 -2.57
N GLN A 790 -14.55 -16.26 -2.79
CA GLN A 790 -13.36 -15.56 -2.30
C GLN A 790 -13.29 -15.64 -0.77
N THR A 791 -14.37 -15.27 -0.08
CA THR A 791 -14.43 -15.28 1.38
C THR A 791 -14.17 -16.68 1.93
N THR A 792 -14.82 -17.72 1.37
CA THR A 792 -14.63 -19.11 1.84
C THR A 792 -13.23 -19.64 1.54
N GLY A 793 -12.62 -19.24 0.42
CA GLY A 793 -11.22 -19.52 0.10
C GLY A 793 -10.27 -18.90 1.13
N GLU A 794 -10.44 -17.62 1.43
CA GLU A 794 -9.62 -16.91 2.42
C GLU A 794 -9.83 -17.44 3.85
N LEU A 795 -11.07 -17.74 4.26
CA LEU A 795 -11.36 -18.35 5.55
C LEU A 795 -10.72 -19.73 5.67
N LYS A 796 -10.74 -20.55 4.61
CA LYS A 796 -10.06 -21.86 4.59
C LYS A 796 -8.55 -21.71 4.72
N GLN A 797 -7.97 -20.71 4.04
CA GLN A 797 -6.53 -20.46 4.05
C GLN A 797 -6.04 -19.80 5.33
N ASN A 798 -6.83 -18.98 6.03
CA ASN A 798 -6.32 -18.12 7.11
C ASN A 798 -6.94 -18.41 8.47
N GLY A 799 -8.18 -18.90 8.52
CA GLY A 799 -8.91 -19.12 9.79
C GLY A 799 -9.17 -20.60 10.12
N ALA A 800 -9.52 -21.41 9.12
CA ALA A 800 -10.06 -22.76 9.30
C ALA A 800 -9.13 -23.88 8.79
N ARG A 801 -7.80 -23.64 8.79
CA ARG A 801 -6.78 -24.55 8.22
C ARG A 801 -6.90 -26.00 8.69
N ASP A 802 -7.24 -26.21 9.95
CA ASP A 802 -7.31 -27.54 10.58
C ASP A 802 -8.74 -28.12 10.64
N CYS A 803 -9.73 -27.43 10.09
CA CYS A 803 -11.12 -27.90 10.08
C CYS A 803 -11.41 -28.74 8.83
N SER A 804 -12.13 -29.84 9.00
CA SER A 804 -12.74 -30.57 7.87
C SER A 804 -13.97 -29.82 7.36
N LEU A 805 -13.75 -28.84 6.50
CA LEU A 805 -14.80 -27.97 5.98
C LEU A 805 -15.60 -28.67 4.87
N PRO A 806 -16.90 -28.34 4.73
CA PRO A 806 -17.66 -28.71 3.55
C PRO A 806 -16.93 -28.20 2.31
N GLU A 807 -16.83 -29.04 1.28
CA GLU A 807 -16.40 -28.56 -0.03
C GLU A 807 -17.58 -27.82 -0.69
N PRO A 808 -17.30 -26.80 -1.55
CA PRO A 808 -18.33 -26.26 -2.41
C PRO A 808 -19.00 -27.42 -3.15
N PRO A 809 -20.31 -27.38 -3.43
CA PRO A 809 -21.07 -28.54 -3.87
C PRO A 809 -20.36 -29.25 -5.03
N THR A 810 -19.62 -30.30 -4.69
CA THR A 810 -19.02 -31.20 -5.65
C THR A 810 -20.19 -31.98 -6.19
N VAL A 811 -20.49 -31.77 -7.47
CA VAL A 811 -21.50 -32.56 -8.16
C VAL A 811 -21.15 -34.03 -7.93
N PRO A 812 -22.01 -34.84 -7.30
CA PRO A 812 -21.73 -36.27 -7.19
C PRO A 812 -21.52 -36.82 -8.59
N GLU A 813 -20.43 -37.57 -8.78
CA GLU A 813 -20.08 -38.23 -10.04
C GLU A 813 -21.31 -38.96 -10.64
N PRO A 814 -21.60 -38.88 -11.97
CA PRO A 814 -21.16 -37.92 -13.00
C PRO A 814 -22.13 -36.71 -13.14
N PRO A 815 -21.68 -35.58 -13.75
CA PRO A 815 -22.20 -34.26 -13.45
C PRO A 815 -23.38 -33.78 -14.32
N THR A 816 -24.53 -33.54 -13.68
CA THR A 816 -25.45 -32.49 -14.15
C THR A 816 -24.96 -31.15 -13.58
N CYS A 817 -24.82 -30.13 -14.44
CA CYS A 817 -24.66 -28.76 -13.96
C CYS A 817 -25.81 -28.43 -13.00
N LEU A 818 -25.65 -27.42 -12.14
CA LEU A 818 -26.72 -26.97 -11.25
C LEU A 818 -27.96 -26.57 -12.07
N PHE A 819 -28.92 -27.48 -12.18
CA PHE A 819 -30.20 -27.20 -12.81
C PHE A 819 -31.06 -26.43 -11.81
N THR A 820 -31.26 -25.14 -12.04
CA THR A 820 -32.16 -24.31 -11.22
C THR A 820 -33.64 -24.63 -11.58
N PRO A 821 -34.45 -25.26 -10.73
CA PRO A 821 -35.86 -25.45 -11.04
C PRO A 821 -36.60 -24.09 -11.01
N VAL A 822 -37.18 -23.67 -12.13
CA VAL A 822 -37.90 -22.39 -12.22
C VAL A 822 -39.40 -22.61 -11.97
N ASN A 823 -39.96 -21.90 -10.98
CA ASN A 823 -41.39 -21.89 -10.72
C ASN A 823 -42.05 -20.69 -11.41
N ALA A 824 -42.69 -20.95 -12.57
CA ALA A 824 -43.36 -19.94 -13.37
C ALA A 824 -44.44 -19.15 -12.58
N THR A 825 -45.12 -19.80 -11.64
CA THR A 825 -46.17 -19.17 -10.82
C THR A 825 -45.60 -18.13 -9.84
N ARG A 826 -44.39 -18.37 -9.30
CA ARG A 826 -43.68 -17.41 -8.43
C ARG A 826 -43.15 -16.22 -9.24
N VAL A 827 -42.53 -16.47 -10.40
CA VAL A 827 -41.92 -15.42 -11.24
C VAL A 827 -42.98 -14.50 -11.87
N CYS A 828 -44.13 -15.04 -12.25
CA CYS A 828 -45.21 -14.27 -12.91
C CYS A 828 -46.25 -13.69 -11.93
N SER A 829 -46.05 -13.82 -10.61
CA SER A 829 -47.00 -13.33 -9.62
C SER A 829 -47.15 -11.81 -9.67
N GLY A 830 -48.38 -11.30 -9.79
CA GLY A 830 -48.66 -9.86 -9.86
C GLY A 830 -48.49 -9.20 -11.23
N VAL A 831 -48.17 -9.97 -12.29
CA VAL A 831 -47.99 -9.45 -13.65
C VAL A 831 -49.25 -9.69 -14.48
N ASN A 832 -49.87 -8.62 -15.01
CA ASN A 832 -51.06 -8.70 -15.86
C ASN A 832 -50.66 -8.82 -17.35
N SER A 833 -50.45 -10.03 -17.85
CA SER A 833 -50.08 -10.28 -19.25
C SER A 833 -51.30 -10.46 -20.15
N ASN A 834 -51.54 -9.49 -21.05
CA ASN A 834 -52.62 -9.55 -22.04
C ASN A 834 -52.17 -10.35 -23.28
N GLU A 835 -52.61 -11.61 -23.40
CA GLU A 835 -52.21 -12.52 -24.50
C GLU A 835 -52.47 -11.95 -25.90
N THR A 836 -53.49 -11.09 -26.07
CA THR A 836 -53.83 -10.48 -27.37
C THR A 836 -52.84 -9.45 -27.88
N LEU A 837 -52.04 -8.83 -27.00
CA LEU A 837 -50.96 -7.90 -27.38
C LEU A 837 -49.66 -8.66 -27.72
N LEU A 838 -49.52 -9.88 -27.21
CA LEU A 838 -48.36 -10.77 -27.42
C LEU A 838 -48.60 -11.81 -28.54
N SER A 839 -49.86 -12.08 -28.92
CA SER A 839 -50.20 -13.00 -30.02
C SER A 839 -49.77 -12.49 -31.41
N ALA A 840 -49.35 -11.24 -31.53
CA ALA A 840 -48.67 -10.72 -32.72
C ALA A 840 -47.22 -11.23 -32.87
N LEU A 841 -46.66 -11.87 -31.83
CA LEU A 841 -45.33 -12.49 -31.80
C LEU A 841 -45.39 -14.03 -31.94
N THR A 842 -46.42 -14.60 -32.57
CA THR A 842 -46.39 -16.02 -32.96
C THR A 842 -45.29 -16.22 -34.01
N GLY A 843 -44.18 -16.84 -33.58
CA GLY A 843 -43.01 -17.10 -34.41
C GLY A 843 -41.89 -16.08 -34.21
N ILE A 844 -41.39 -15.91 -32.97
CA ILE A 844 -40.10 -15.25 -32.75
C ILE A 844 -39.06 -15.97 -33.62
N THR A 845 -38.52 -15.27 -34.61
CA THR A 845 -37.43 -15.80 -35.44
C THR A 845 -36.10 -15.65 -34.73
N ALA A 846 -35.10 -16.41 -35.16
CA ALA A 846 -33.72 -16.27 -34.67
C ALA A 846 -33.21 -14.81 -34.76
N GLY A 847 -33.56 -14.09 -35.83
CA GLY A 847 -33.19 -12.68 -36.01
C GLY A 847 -33.87 -11.74 -35.01
N ASN A 848 -35.16 -11.97 -34.69
CA ASN A 848 -35.85 -11.17 -33.69
C ASN A 848 -35.28 -11.39 -32.28
N LEU A 849 -34.93 -12.63 -31.94
CA LEU A 849 -34.30 -12.95 -30.67
C LEU A 849 -32.88 -12.37 -30.56
N ALA A 850 -32.10 -12.38 -31.64
CA ALA A 850 -30.77 -11.78 -31.67
C ALA A 850 -30.79 -10.26 -31.49
N GLU A 851 -31.74 -9.55 -32.11
CA GLU A 851 -31.93 -8.10 -31.89
C GLU A 851 -32.41 -7.79 -30.46
N LEU A 852 -33.24 -8.67 -29.88
CA LEU A 852 -33.66 -8.53 -28.48
C LEU A 852 -32.47 -8.71 -27.52
N LEU A 853 -31.61 -9.71 -27.74
CA LEU A 853 -30.35 -9.88 -27.00
C LEU A 853 -29.47 -8.64 -27.12
N LYS A 854 -29.29 -8.10 -28.33
CA LYS A 854 -28.53 -6.87 -28.59
C LYS A 854 -29.07 -5.67 -27.81
N CYS A 855 -30.39 -5.50 -27.78
CA CYS A 855 -31.05 -4.42 -27.02
C CYS A 855 -30.89 -4.58 -25.51
N GLN A 856 -31.13 -5.78 -24.98
CA GLN A 856 -31.15 -5.99 -23.54
C GLN A 856 -29.75 -6.00 -22.93
N LEU A 857 -28.77 -6.60 -23.61
CA LEU A 857 -27.37 -6.68 -23.14
C LEU A 857 -26.62 -5.33 -23.21
N SER A 858 -27.21 -4.32 -23.86
CA SER A 858 -26.72 -2.94 -23.90
C SER A 858 -27.60 -1.96 -23.10
N SER A 859 -28.68 -2.43 -22.47
CA SER A 859 -29.60 -1.57 -21.73
C SER A 859 -29.20 -1.38 -20.25
N SER A 860 -29.76 -0.37 -19.59
CA SER A 860 -29.60 -0.17 -18.14
C SER A 860 -30.47 -1.11 -17.30
N ARG A 861 -31.41 -1.84 -17.90
CA ARG A 861 -32.33 -2.74 -17.21
C ARG A 861 -31.72 -4.12 -17.03
N THR A 862 -31.82 -4.65 -15.82
CA THR A 862 -31.36 -6.00 -15.46
C THR A 862 -32.57 -6.90 -15.21
N TYR A 863 -32.45 -8.18 -15.56
CA TYR A 863 -33.49 -9.20 -15.35
C TYR A 863 -32.86 -10.39 -14.65
N SER A 864 -33.58 -11.03 -13.74
CA SER A 864 -33.04 -12.17 -12.99
C SER A 864 -32.78 -13.38 -13.90
N LYS A 865 -31.89 -14.27 -13.45
CA LYS A 865 -31.56 -15.53 -14.11
C LYS A 865 -32.79 -16.39 -14.42
N GLU A 866 -33.79 -16.40 -13.53
CA GLU A 866 -35.04 -17.13 -13.72
C GLU A 866 -35.90 -16.59 -14.87
N ILE A 867 -35.91 -15.26 -15.07
CA ILE A 867 -36.64 -14.61 -16.17
C ILE A 867 -36.00 -15.00 -17.51
N TRP A 868 -34.67 -14.90 -17.61
CA TRP A 868 -33.93 -15.31 -18.79
C TRP A 868 -34.16 -16.79 -19.11
N LYS A 869 -34.16 -17.66 -18.09
CA LYS A 869 -34.41 -19.09 -18.23
C LYS A 869 -35.82 -19.41 -18.73
N LEU A 870 -36.85 -18.78 -18.16
CA LEU A 870 -38.23 -18.92 -18.64
C LEU A 870 -38.37 -18.45 -20.09
N PHE A 871 -37.73 -17.34 -20.44
CA PHE A 871 -37.78 -16.77 -21.79
C PHE A 871 -37.09 -17.67 -22.82
N PHE A 872 -35.84 -18.08 -22.59
CA PHE A 872 -35.13 -18.97 -23.52
C PHE A 872 -35.71 -20.38 -23.60
N THR A 873 -36.35 -20.87 -22.53
CA THR A 873 -37.10 -22.14 -22.59
C THR A 873 -38.27 -22.04 -23.57
N LYS A 874 -38.95 -20.88 -23.64
CA LYS A 874 -40.03 -20.63 -24.63
C LYS A 874 -39.50 -20.37 -26.04
N ALA A 875 -38.31 -19.78 -26.17
CA ALA A 875 -37.67 -19.50 -27.46
C ALA A 875 -36.66 -20.59 -27.90
N ASN A 876 -36.75 -21.78 -27.30
CA ASN A 876 -35.74 -22.83 -27.40
C ASN A 876 -35.44 -23.27 -28.84
N ASP A 877 -36.43 -23.27 -29.72
CA ASP A 877 -36.30 -23.77 -31.11
C ASP A 877 -35.52 -22.81 -32.02
N VAL A 878 -35.38 -21.54 -31.63
CA VAL A 878 -34.68 -20.51 -32.41
C VAL A 878 -33.44 -19.97 -31.71
N LEU A 879 -33.16 -20.42 -30.48
CA LEU A 879 -32.06 -19.93 -29.64
C LEU A 879 -30.69 -20.14 -30.31
N ASP A 880 -30.43 -21.31 -30.88
CA ASP A 880 -29.13 -21.62 -31.50
C ASP A 880 -28.86 -20.73 -32.71
N GLY A 881 -29.87 -20.51 -33.56
CA GLY A 881 -29.77 -19.58 -34.68
C GLY A 881 -29.58 -18.13 -34.21
N ALA A 882 -30.23 -17.74 -33.11
CA ALA A 882 -30.12 -16.40 -32.55
C ALA A 882 -28.73 -16.12 -31.96
N LEU A 883 -28.12 -17.11 -31.28
CA LEU A 883 -26.77 -17.01 -30.74
C LEU A 883 -25.72 -16.85 -31.84
N VAL A 884 -25.86 -17.58 -32.96
CA VAL A 884 -24.97 -17.41 -34.13
C VAL A 884 -25.10 -16.02 -34.74
N ILE A 885 -26.33 -15.55 -34.96
CA ILE A 885 -26.58 -14.20 -35.50
C ILE A 885 -25.99 -13.14 -34.57
N PHE A 886 -26.26 -13.25 -33.27
CA PHE A 886 -25.73 -12.34 -32.26
C PHE A 886 -24.20 -12.35 -32.21
N SER A 887 -23.58 -13.54 -32.21
CA SER A 887 -22.12 -13.71 -32.18
C SER A 887 -21.43 -13.03 -33.36
N SER A 888 -22.02 -13.13 -34.56
CA SER A 888 -21.52 -12.43 -35.74
C SER A 888 -21.70 -10.91 -35.70
N ALA A 889 -22.71 -10.41 -34.98
CA ALA A 889 -23.07 -8.99 -34.90
C ALA A 889 -22.44 -8.25 -33.71
N ALA A 890 -22.06 -8.96 -32.64
CA ALA A 890 -21.58 -8.39 -31.39
C ALA A 890 -20.30 -7.55 -31.55
N ALA A 891 -19.41 -7.93 -32.46
CA ALA A 891 -18.19 -7.18 -32.77
C ALA A 891 -18.44 -5.76 -33.33
N ASN A 892 -19.64 -5.50 -33.87
CA ASN A 892 -20.03 -4.24 -34.50
C ASN A 892 -21.05 -3.44 -33.67
N MET A 893 -21.23 -3.76 -32.38
CA MET A 893 -22.12 -3.02 -31.49
C MET A 893 -21.51 -1.66 -31.09
N SER A 894 -22.34 -0.62 -31.12
CA SER A 894 -21.93 0.76 -30.77
C SER A 894 -21.88 1.04 -29.27
N GLN A 895 -22.54 0.20 -28.45
CA GLN A 895 -22.46 0.27 -26.99
C GLN A 895 -21.80 -1.00 -26.44
N PRO A 896 -20.95 -0.87 -25.41
CA PRO A 896 -20.30 -2.01 -24.79
C PRO A 896 -21.33 -2.90 -24.10
N ILE A 897 -21.09 -4.20 -24.25
CA ILE A 897 -21.88 -5.24 -23.63
C ILE A 897 -21.64 -5.22 -22.10
N ARG A 898 -22.70 -5.19 -21.28
CA ARG A 898 -22.61 -5.13 -19.81
C ARG A 898 -22.32 -6.51 -19.20
N GLY A 899 -21.15 -6.67 -18.60
CA GLY A 899 -20.66 -7.97 -18.12
C GLY A 899 -21.55 -8.68 -17.09
N ASP A 900 -22.22 -7.93 -16.21
CA ASP A 900 -23.14 -8.44 -15.18
C ASP A 900 -24.38 -9.13 -15.77
N VAL A 901 -24.96 -8.56 -16.83
CA VAL A 901 -26.14 -9.12 -17.51
C VAL A 901 -25.75 -10.31 -18.40
N VAL A 902 -24.57 -10.24 -19.00
CA VAL A 902 -24.07 -11.23 -19.97
C VAL A 902 -23.70 -12.53 -19.29
N SER A 903 -23.11 -12.44 -18.11
CA SER A 903 -22.80 -13.61 -17.29
C SER A 903 -24.06 -14.41 -16.95
N GLN A 904 -25.15 -13.73 -16.55
CA GLN A 904 -26.44 -14.38 -16.28
C GLN A 904 -27.05 -15.03 -17.53
N VAL A 905 -27.00 -14.36 -18.68
CA VAL A 905 -27.47 -14.91 -19.96
C VAL A 905 -26.65 -16.14 -20.37
N LEU A 906 -25.32 -16.06 -20.23
CA LEU A 906 -24.42 -17.15 -20.54
C LEU A 906 -24.64 -18.36 -19.62
N ASP A 907 -24.89 -18.14 -18.33
CA ASP A 907 -25.22 -19.21 -17.38
C ASP A 907 -26.49 -19.95 -17.79
N VAL A 908 -27.54 -19.21 -18.16
CA VAL A 908 -28.81 -19.80 -18.61
C VAL A 908 -28.64 -20.55 -19.93
N VAL A 909 -27.88 -20.01 -20.88
CA VAL A 909 -27.51 -20.70 -22.12
C VAL A 909 -26.71 -21.98 -21.79
N GLY A 910 -25.80 -21.89 -20.83
CA GLY A 910 -25.05 -23.00 -20.26
C GLY A 910 -25.95 -24.12 -19.75
N GLU A 911 -26.92 -23.79 -18.90
CA GLU A 911 -27.90 -24.74 -18.36
C GLU A 911 -28.78 -25.36 -19.47
N LEU A 912 -29.20 -24.58 -20.47
CA LEU A 912 -30.11 -25.08 -21.52
C LEU A 912 -29.41 -25.86 -22.65
N ARG A 913 -28.10 -25.66 -22.85
CA ARG A 913 -27.35 -26.20 -23.99
C ARG A 913 -26.13 -27.04 -23.61
N LEU A 914 -25.29 -26.60 -22.66
CA LEU A 914 -24.06 -27.33 -22.32
C LEU A 914 -24.34 -28.66 -21.62
N GLU A 915 -25.45 -28.76 -20.88
CA GLU A 915 -25.88 -30.03 -20.27
C GLU A 915 -26.33 -31.09 -21.29
N ARG A 916 -26.76 -30.66 -22.48
CA ARG A 916 -27.27 -31.56 -23.54
C ARG A 916 -26.17 -32.06 -24.48
N ILE A 917 -24.95 -31.55 -24.35
CA ILE A 917 -23.78 -32.00 -25.12
C ILE A 917 -23.39 -33.40 -24.65
N SER A 918 -23.26 -34.34 -25.59
CA SER A 918 -22.89 -35.72 -25.24
C SER A 918 -21.44 -35.81 -24.74
N PRO A 919 -21.09 -36.81 -23.91
CA PRO A 919 -19.70 -37.00 -23.46
C PRO A 919 -18.67 -37.11 -24.59
N ASP A 920 -19.06 -37.66 -25.75
CA ASP A 920 -18.19 -37.79 -26.93
C ASP A 920 -17.94 -36.43 -27.60
N GLN A 921 -18.97 -35.58 -27.67
CA GLN A 921 -18.86 -34.23 -28.22
C GLN A 921 -17.92 -33.31 -27.39
N TRP A 922 -17.80 -33.53 -26.09
CA TRP A 922 -16.85 -32.82 -25.23
C TRP A 922 -15.38 -33.16 -25.53
N THR A 923 -15.13 -34.30 -26.18
CA THR A 923 -13.80 -34.71 -26.65
C THR A 923 -13.51 -34.36 -28.11
N ASP A 924 -14.52 -33.96 -28.88
CA ASP A 924 -14.37 -33.57 -30.28
C ASP A 924 -13.93 -32.11 -30.40
N LEU A 925 -12.68 -31.91 -30.82
CA LEU A 925 -12.09 -30.58 -30.99
C LEU A 925 -12.86 -29.72 -32.01
N SER A 926 -13.39 -30.32 -33.07
CA SER A 926 -14.10 -29.58 -34.12
C SER A 926 -15.44 -29.03 -33.59
N PHE A 927 -16.13 -29.83 -32.78
CA PHE A 927 -17.36 -29.42 -32.13
C PHE A 927 -17.13 -28.31 -31.10
N ILE A 928 -16.10 -28.44 -30.25
CA ILE A 928 -15.75 -27.43 -29.25
C ILE A 928 -15.30 -26.12 -29.90
N SER A 929 -14.51 -26.19 -30.97
CA SER A 929 -14.08 -25.01 -31.74
C SER A 929 -15.28 -24.28 -32.35
N MET A 930 -16.25 -25.01 -32.89
CA MET A 930 -17.48 -24.44 -33.41
C MET A 930 -18.31 -23.79 -32.29
N LEU A 931 -18.52 -24.48 -31.17
CA LEU A 931 -19.30 -24.02 -30.01
C LEU A 931 -18.73 -22.71 -29.43
N LEU A 932 -17.42 -22.68 -29.15
CA LEU A 932 -16.77 -21.49 -28.59
C LEU A 932 -16.69 -20.38 -29.63
N GLY A 933 -16.24 -20.69 -30.85
CA GLY A 933 -15.96 -19.69 -31.87
C GLY A 933 -17.20 -19.06 -32.51
N GLN A 934 -18.23 -19.87 -32.80
CA GLN A 934 -19.42 -19.40 -33.52
C GLN A 934 -20.60 -19.05 -32.60
N TYR A 935 -20.76 -19.72 -31.45
CA TYR A 935 -21.94 -19.54 -30.59
C TYR A 935 -21.64 -18.68 -29.36
N LEU A 936 -20.52 -18.92 -28.68
CA LEU A 936 -20.28 -18.37 -27.34
C LEU A 936 -19.21 -17.28 -27.26
N LYS A 937 -18.47 -17.01 -28.35
CA LYS A 937 -17.30 -16.11 -28.38
C LYS A 937 -17.51 -14.74 -27.69
N PRO A 938 -18.62 -14.01 -27.91
CA PRO A 938 -18.83 -12.72 -27.25
C PRO A 938 -19.10 -12.81 -25.74
N PHE A 939 -19.46 -14.00 -25.27
CA PHE A 939 -19.84 -14.26 -23.88
C PHE A 939 -18.68 -14.80 -23.04
N LEU A 940 -17.68 -15.45 -23.66
CA LEU A 940 -16.53 -16.08 -22.97
C LEU A 940 -15.80 -15.17 -21.97
N PRO A 941 -15.62 -13.86 -22.22
CA PRO A 941 -15.03 -12.94 -21.23
C PRO A 941 -15.77 -12.82 -19.90
N PHE A 942 -17.05 -13.24 -19.86
CA PHE A 942 -17.97 -13.02 -18.75
C PHE A 942 -18.46 -14.35 -18.12
N ALA A 943 -17.74 -15.45 -18.34
CA ALA A 943 -18.08 -16.74 -17.76
C ALA A 943 -18.07 -16.68 -16.22
N SER A 944 -19.16 -17.12 -15.59
CA SER A 944 -19.28 -17.15 -14.13
C SER A 944 -18.40 -18.26 -13.52
N PRO A 945 -17.98 -18.12 -12.24
CA PRO A 945 -17.36 -19.21 -11.47
C PRO A 945 -18.13 -20.54 -11.55
N SER A 946 -19.46 -20.48 -11.45
CA SER A 946 -20.34 -21.65 -11.49
C SER A 946 -20.30 -22.37 -12.84
N LEU A 947 -20.31 -21.60 -13.95
CA LEU A 947 -20.24 -22.16 -15.30
C LEU A 947 -18.86 -22.74 -15.60
N LEU A 948 -17.79 -22.05 -15.18
CA LEU A 948 -16.41 -22.52 -15.30
C LEU A 948 -16.22 -23.85 -14.54
N LEU A 949 -16.73 -23.92 -13.32
CA LEU A 949 -16.70 -25.14 -12.52
C LEU A 949 -17.49 -26.26 -13.18
N CYS A 950 -18.70 -25.98 -13.71
CA CYS A 950 -19.44 -27.03 -14.40
C CYS A 950 -18.70 -27.52 -15.66
N THR A 951 -18.14 -26.60 -16.44
CA THR A 951 -17.44 -26.94 -17.69
C THR A 951 -16.20 -27.78 -17.39
N SER A 952 -15.46 -27.49 -16.32
CA SER A 952 -14.30 -28.28 -15.90
C SER A 952 -14.65 -29.72 -15.51
N SER A 953 -15.87 -29.93 -15.02
CA SER A 953 -16.37 -31.26 -14.66
C SER A 953 -16.76 -32.13 -15.86
N LYS A 954 -16.88 -31.56 -17.07
CA LYS A 954 -17.29 -32.32 -18.28
C LYS A 954 -16.16 -33.22 -18.79
N ASN A 955 -16.51 -34.18 -19.64
CA ASN A 955 -15.57 -35.17 -20.19
C ASN A 955 -14.62 -34.57 -21.24
N LEU A 956 -13.77 -33.61 -20.85
CA LEU A 956 -12.80 -32.98 -21.75
C LEU A 956 -11.54 -33.85 -21.87
N SER A 957 -10.98 -33.92 -23.08
CA SER A 957 -9.61 -34.40 -23.30
C SER A 957 -8.63 -33.27 -23.01
N CYS A 958 -7.34 -33.58 -22.80
CA CYS A 958 -6.33 -32.51 -22.62
C CYS A 958 -6.30 -31.56 -23.84
N GLN A 959 -6.54 -32.08 -25.04
CA GLN A 959 -6.59 -31.27 -26.26
C GLN A 959 -7.79 -30.32 -26.30
N THR A 960 -9.00 -30.79 -25.93
CA THR A 960 -10.18 -29.91 -25.89
C THR A 960 -10.13 -28.91 -24.74
N TYR A 961 -9.59 -29.30 -23.59
CA TYR A 961 -9.29 -28.40 -22.47
C TYR A 961 -8.32 -27.27 -22.88
N GLN A 962 -7.19 -27.61 -23.48
CA GLN A 962 -6.18 -26.64 -23.93
C GLN A 962 -6.76 -25.69 -24.99
N HIS A 963 -7.66 -26.19 -25.84
CA HIS A 963 -8.36 -25.35 -26.81
C HIS A 963 -9.33 -24.37 -26.14
N ILE A 964 -10.15 -24.82 -25.17
CA ILE A 964 -11.03 -23.94 -24.39
C ILE A 964 -10.19 -22.83 -23.72
N LEU A 965 -9.07 -23.20 -23.09
CA LEU A 965 -8.15 -22.25 -22.46
C LEU A 965 -7.61 -21.21 -23.45
N SER A 966 -7.33 -21.61 -24.70
CA SER A 966 -6.80 -20.70 -25.73
C SER A 966 -7.82 -19.70 -26.30
N GLU A 967 -9.12 -20.03 -26.22
CA GLU A 967 -10.20 -19.19 -26.77
C GLU A 967 -10.76 -18.19 -25.74
N VAL A 968 -10.47 -18.37 -24.44
CA VAL A 968 -10.90 -17.46 -23.37
C VAL A 968 -9.85 -16.37 -23.18
N PRO A 969 -10.13 -15.10 -23.51
CA PRO A 969 -9.17 -14.02 -23.31
C PRO A 969 -9.04 -13.67 -21.83
N LEU A 970 -7.84 -13.29 -21.39
CA LEU A 970 -7.62 -12.66 -20.08
C LEU A 970 -8.03 -11.17 -20.17
N VAL A 971 -9.14 -10.81 -19.55
CA VAL A 971 -9.72 -9.45 -19.64
C VAL A 971 -9.41 -8.62 -18.40
N ASN A 972 -9.42 -9.23 -17.21
CA ASN A 972 -9.04 -8.58 -15.95
C ASN A 972 -8.56 -9.62 -14.92
N GLU A 973 -8.03 -9.14 -13.79
CA GLU A 973 -7.50 -10.03 -12.74
C GLU A 973 -8.57 -10.93 -12.09
N ILE A 974 -9.81 -10.44 -11.95
CA ILE A 974 -10.90 -11.20 -11.30
C ILE A 974 -11.24 -12.42 -12.16
N GLN A 975 -11.53 -12.20 -13.45
CA GLN A 975 -11.79 -13.25 -14.42
C GLN A 975 -10.57 -14.18 -14.58
N GLY A 976 -9.36 -13.64 -14.45
CA GLY A 976 -8.12 -14.42 -14.44
C GLY A 976 -8.04 -15.41 -13.26
N ARG A 977 -8.36 -14.94 -12.05
CA ARG A 977 -8.45 -15.80 -10.85
C ARG A 977 -9.60 -16.79 -10.93
N ASP A 978 -10.76 -16.38 -11.45
CA ASP A 978 -11.91 -17.27 -11.60
C ASP A 978 -11.60 -18.42 -12.57
N MET A 979 -10.98 -18.12 -13.72
CA MET A 979 -10.53 -19.14 -14.67
C MET A 979 -9.54 -20.13 -14.03
N ALA A 980 -8.57 -19.62 -13.25
CA ALA A 980 -7.61 -20.44 -12.54
C ALA A 980 -8.28 -21.38 -11.51
N ASN A 981 -9.13 -20.81 -10.65
CA ASN A 981 -9.69 -21.51 -9.50
C ASN A 981 -10.86 -22.43 -9.83
N PHE A 982 -11.70 -22.08 -10.82
CA PHE A 982 -12.92 -22.81 -11.13
C PHE A 982 -12.85 -23.64 -12.41
N PHE A 983 -11.91 -23.37 -13.32
CA PHE A 983 -11.76 -24.18 -14.53
C PHE A 983 -10.46 -24.97 -14.58
N ILE A 984 -9.32 -24.29 -14.48
CA ILE A 984 -7.98 -24.86 -14.69
C ILE A 984 -7.62 -25.86 -13.57
N LEU A 985 -7.59 -25.41 -12.32
CA LEU A 985 -7.19 -26.25 -11.19
C LEU A 985 -8.13 -27.46 -10.99
N PRO A 986 -9.46 -27.32 -11.03
CA PRO A 986 -10.37 -28.45 -10.89
C PRO A 986 -10.18 -29.49 -11.99
N PHE A 987 -9.98 -29.07 -13.24
CA PHE A 987 -9.75 -29.98 -14.35
C PHE A 987 -8.42 -30.73 -14.21
N LEU A 988 -7.32 -30.01 -13.95
CA LEU A 988 -5.98 -30.60 -13.92
C LEU A 988 -5.77 -31.53 -12.71
N ARG A 989 -6.50 -31.32 -11.62
CA ARG A 989 -6.46 -32.15 -10.40
C ARG A 989 -7.29 -33.42 -10.46
N ARG A 990 -8.09 -33.61 -11.52
CA ARG A 990 -8.96 -34.79 -11.64
C ARG A 990 -8.15 -36.08 -11.64
N ASN A 991 -8.74 -37.13 -11.09
CA ASN A 991 -8.13 -38.46 -11.09
C ASN A 991 -8.36 -39.15 -12.45
N ALA A 992 -7.44 -38.92 -13.40
CA ALA A 992 -7.50 -39.47 -14.76
C ALA A 992 -6.15 -40.05 -15.20
N THR A 993 -6.14 -40.82 -16.30
CA THR A 993 -4.95 -41.50 -16.85
C THR A 993 -3.83 -40.56 -17.30
N ASP A 994 -4.13 -39.29 -17.60
CA ASP A 994 -3.18 -38.19 -17.83
C ASP A 994 -3.55 -36.99 -16.93
N ALA A 995 -3.55 -37.23 -15.62
CA ALA A 995 -3.75 -36.17 -14.62
C ALA A 995 -2.71 -35.05 -14.82
N GLY A 996 -3.17 -33.79 -14.79
CA GLY A 996 -2.32 -32.62 -15.06
C GLY A 996 -1.90 -32.42 -16.53
N CYS A 997 -2.39 -33.24 -17.47
CA CYS A 997 -2.03 -33.16 -18.90
C CYS A 997 -0.51 -33.15 -19.15
N VAL A 998 0.23 -33.92 -18.34
CA VAL A 998 1.69 -33.93 -18.33
C VAL A 998 2.24 -34.53 -19.62
N ALA A 999 1.55 -35.51 -20.21
CA ALA A 999 1.99 -36.16 -21.45
C ALA A 999 1.95 -35.22 -22.69
N THR A 1000 1.35 -34.03 -22.57
CA THR A 1000 1.20 -33.08 -23.69
C THR A 1000 2.38 -32.12 -23.88
N ALA A 1001 3.42 -32.19 -23.04
CA ALA A 1001 4.55 -31.27 -23.06
C ALA A 1001 5.89 -31.96 -22.75
N ASN A 1002 6.99 -31.49 -23.34
CA ASN A 1002 8.31 -32.08 -23.19
C ASN A 1002 9.13 -31.49 -22.02
N ASN A 1003 8.73 -30.33 -21.49
CA ASN A 1003 9.40 -29.65 -20.38
C ASN A 1003 8.42 -28.77 -19.58
N SER A 1004 8.87 -28.24 -18.44
CA SER A 1004 8.03 -27.45 -17.51
C SER A 1004 7.54 -26.13 -18.11
N VAL A 1005 8.29 -25.49 -19.02
CA VAL A 1005 7.90 -24.24 -19.68
C VAL A 1005 6.76 -24.49 -20.67
N GLU A 1006 6.91 -25.49 -21.53
CA GLU A 1006 5.89 -25.90 -22.50
C GLU A 1006 4.63 -26.39 -21.78
N TRP A 1007 4.79 -27.12 -20.67
CA TRP A 1007 3.67 -27.59 -19.85
C TRP A 1007 2.89 -26.42 -19.23
N LEU A 1008 3.59 -25.44 -18.65
CA LEU A 1008 2.97 -24.25 -18.06
C LEU A 1008 2.23 -23.42 -19.12
N GLN A 1009 2.87 -23.19 -20.28
CA GLN A 1009 2.26 -22.44 -21.38
C GLN A 1009 1.01 -23.12 -21.94
N LYS A 1010 1.03 -24.45 -22.16
CA LYS A 1010 -0.11 -25.18 -22.71
C LYS A 1010 -1.27 -25.31 -21.71
N ASN A 1011 -0.98 -25.54 -20.43
CA ASN A 1011 -2.01 -25.89 -19.45
C ASN A 1011 -2.50 -24.71 -18.60
N PHE A 1012 -1.78 -23.58 -18.59
CA PHE A 1012 -2.16 -22.37 -17.84
C PHE A 1012 -2.14 -21.10 -18.70
N GLY A 1013 -1.27 -21.02 -19.72
CA GLY A 1013 -1.19 -19.86 -20.60
C GLY A 1013 -1.03 -18.54 -19.83
N PRO A 1014 -1.81 -17.48 -20.16
CA PRO A 1014 -1.75 -16.19 -19.47
C PRO A 1014 -2.33 -16.23 -18.04
N PHE A 1015 -3.00 -17.31 -17.64
CA PHE A 1015 -3.59 -17.49 -16.32
C PHE A 1015 -2.62 -18.07 -15.28
N SER A 1016 -1.41 -18.44 -15.71
CA SER A 1016 -0.35 -18.99 -14.84
C SER A 1016 0.00 -18.06 -13.67
N GLN A 1017 -0.15 -16.74 -13.83
CA GLN A 1017 0.10 -15.75 -12.78
C GLN A 1017 -0.88 -15.80 -11.59
N PHE A 1018 -2.00 -16.51 -11.72
CA PHE A 1018 -3.03 -16.61 -10.66
C PHE A 1018 -2.97 -17.92 -9.87
N VAL A 1019 -1.93 -18.74 -10.10
CA VAL A 1019 -1.80 -20.07 -9.49
C VAL A 1019 -0.50 -20.14 -8.68
N SER A 1020 -0.56 -20.71 -7.47
CA SER A 1020 0.61 -20.79 -6.60
C SER A 1020 1.61 -21.85 -7.06
N LEU A 1021 2.88 -21.67 -6.72
CA LEU A 1021 3.93 -22.67 -6.98
C LEU A 1021 3.60 -24.03 -6.35
N THR A 1022 3.00 -24.02 -5.16
CA THR A 1022 2.54 -25.22 -4.45
C THR A 1022 1.50 -25.97 -5.27
N ASP A 1023 0.54 -25.26 -5.86
CA ASP A 1023 -0.49 -25.86 -6.70
C ASP A 1023 0.13 -26.48 -7.97
N LEU A 1024 1.09 -25.81 -8.62
CA LEU A 1024 1.79 -26.33 -9.80
C LEU A 1024 2.55 -27.63 -9.50
N ILE A 1025 3.29 -27.66 -8.40
CA ILE A 1025 4.05 -28.84 -7.94
C ILE A 1025 3.09 -29.99 -7.57
N SER A 1026 1.93 -29.67 -6.97
CA SER A 1026 0.92 -30.68 -6.61
C SER A 1026 0.33 -31.39 -7.84
N ILE A 1027 0.19 -30.66 -8.96
CA ILE A 1027 -0.43 -31.17 -10.20
C ILE A 1027 0.61 -31.92 -11.05
N ASN A 1028 1.83 -31.37 -11.17
CA ASN A 1028 2.91 -32.01 -11.91
C ASN A 1028 4.14 -32.18 -11.01
N ARG A 1029 4.34 -33.39 -10.51
CA ARG A 1029 5.48 -33.72 -9.64
C ARG A 1029 6.86 -33.59 -10.31
N LEU A 1030 6.89 -33.51 -11.65
CA LEU A 1030 8.12 -33.32 -12.44
C LEU A 1030 8.31 -31.84 -12.84
N PHE A 1031 7.51 -30.92 -12.30
CA PHE A 1031 7.64 -29.50 -12.55
C PHE A 1031 8.92 -28.95 -11.89
N ASP A 1032 9.85 -28.43 -12.69
CA ASP A 1032 11.09 -27.81 -12.24
C ASP A 1032 11.00 -26.28 -12.32
N PRO A 1033 10.89 -25.57 -11.17
CA PRO A 1033 10.82 -24.11 -11.17
C PRO A 1033 12.15 -23.43 -11.54
N VAL A 1034 13.29 -24.14 -11.49
CA VAL A 1034 14.63 -23.58 -11.78
C VAL A 1034 14.80 -23.25 -13.27
N CYS A 1035 14.05 -23.94 -14.15
CA CYS A 1035 14.12 -23.75 -15.61
C CYS A 1035 13.28 -22.57 -16.16
N LEU A 1036 12.56 -21.83 -15.32
CA LEU A 1036 11.72 -20.69 -15.74
C LEU A 1036 12.51 -19.37 -15.67
N HIS A 1037 13.35 -19.10 -16.67
CA HIS A 1037 14.08 -17.83 -16.82
C HIS A 1037 13.24 -16.69 -17.44
N ILE A 1038 11.91 -16.76 -17.32
CA ILE A 1038 10.98 -15.76 -17.86
C ILE A 1038 9.89 -15.54 -16.82
N TYR A 1039 10.18 -14.76 -15.77
CA TYR A 1039 9.32 -13.75 -15.14
C TYR A 1039 10.17 -13.06 -14.06
N THR A 1040 10.12 -11.73 -14.04
CA THR A 1040 10.75 -10.85 -13.06
C THR A 1040 10.44 -11.30 -11.63
N CYS A 1041 11.49 -11.67 -10.88
CA CYS A 1041 11.42 -11.97 -9.45
C CYS A 1041 11.27 -10.69 -8.62
N ASP A 1042 10.06 -10.14 -8.52
CA ASP A 1042 9.75 -9.03 -7.60
C ASP A 1042 8.71 -9.38 -6.52
N PHE A 1043 8.25 -10.63 -6.40
CA PHE A 1043 7.28 -11.01 -5.36
C PHE A 1043 7.57 -12.39 -4.73
N ILE A 1044 8.73 -12.54 -4.08
CA ILE A 1044 8.92 -13.51 -2.98
C ILE A 1044 9.87 -12.85 -1.99
N LYS A 1045 9.33 -12.06 -1.07
CA LYS A 1045 10.10 -11.62 0.11
C LYS A 1045 9.33 -11.51 1.41
N ASP A 1046 8.05 -11.90 1.43
CA ASP A 1046 7.29 -12.07 2.65
C ASP A 1046 6.85 -13.54 2.72
N ASP A 1047 7.09 -14.16 3.86
CA ASP A 1047 7.02 -15.60 4.20
C ASP A 1047 8.21 -16.49 3.80
N LEU A 1048 9.34 -16.27 4.50
CA LEU A 1048 10.27 -17.33 4.94
C LEU A 1048 10.78 -17.04 6.36
#